data_AF-A0A7X5TRN2-F1
#
_entry.id   AF-A0A7X5TRN2-F1
#
_cell.length_a   1.000
_cell.length_b   1.000
_cell.length_c   1.000
_cell.angle_alpha   90.00
_cell.angle_beta   90.00
_cell.angle_gamma   90.00
#
_symmetry.space_group_name_H-M   'P 1'
#
loop_
_entity.id
_entity.type
_entity.pdbx_description
1 polymer ?
#
loop_
_entity_poly.entity_id
_entity_poly.type
_entity_poly.pdbx_seq_one_letter_code
_entity_poly.pdbx_strand_id
1 'polypeptide(L)'
;MKRIEKSLNALLLATMPLLCGGDMWSSPDAPATRKRVTRESTAENLTKAAHRACISPGRRANRIYRRPDRTLAHWNAEAMWTQPLENLPAGTPAQSNGVIRHEGALYVPWENGMGAGAARVIREGAGYRIRLDNGDAGPRVVRRPDNRWELAGDENNYARGSVLADLLADEITVDPRMLQRAASIMEVAGLPESTLQSIYADAGSTERLMHAKPLILLSMAQAFFETLSSRLRDPRASVWSEREVRLLGPDMATYLNRPLAIYRTDGTPIVAIGSDGGTIHNGVIPDDAFRLVRDSDGNFSFRDEANPTRYPSIFAAAEAGTRPASDLRMRDASTREYEYRAGLAEYIDGRRARPALEHAIRHWIDPLVRQNPKLGPATESLARVARLRQAIFDKHHALTAAEERRFLEAARNIMPRGHAIAIEVVERTTGRSLTNIETLPARARIVIKADLNPAGERVAYYQDAAPGHSPIPSRPIEDQSFSPLIDVLLNTDNGQVRKALALGEWDFRIFADRLLENIVTNENALLPPSLGRFVSRDAQVLADAETRLTDDWWLNDRHFVRLRHLDGRTQIVETKPVSVDGGYELLGFGEGLGMESSRLTSRSGKWYPPPLLRMGFNPTSSTFRESIVTRLERTLPPGSPVTRDLLERIVDETPYPILIASANVPSVVEVSPSGELILATGTPPRHRRSTRIYLPTASAQPPAPVQPPTATAPPRPATPLSIYRQHLAEEPALHGATPTAAPAQALPAYLSLVAAGAPVGDFVQSRVGSRHIQALVTSRRLRTMLRSDEYIVVVAGAVGHAVSMILPANNDSLQLIARGYASMGELPAGTRIIDDWLGTATTATEYPARLRTFGQGIEANNDMVTVRDGDAMVNMTGTRFAEEILSRPLIFNQWSPAHDPIQETHYFSYVQQRHTEGRPATPAGFDWLQTAEARNEIARYFTTSTADPVAVSGIESLTGSAVALNQNPHAEVDPQPIPPVDDRMEGP
;
A
#
# COMPACT_ATOMS: atom_id res chain seq x y z
N MET A 1 -32.99 27.39 -21.33
CA MET A 1 -32.12 27.95 -20.27
C MET A 1 -32.91 28.76 -19.24
N LYS A 2 -33.30 30.03 -19.44
CA LYS A 2 -33.91 30.89 -18.39
C LYS A 2 -35.08 30.29 -17.57
N ARG A 3 -35.91 29.38 -18.12
CA ARG A 3 -36.91 28.61 -17.33
C ARG A 3 -36.27 27.63 -16.33
N ILE A 4 -35.25 26.88 -16.75
CA ILE A 4 -34.51 25.92 -15.91
C ILE A 4 -33.79 26.66 -14.76
N GLU A 5 -33.19 27.81 -15.07
CA GLU A 5 -32.54 28.68 -14.09
C GLU A 5 -33.53 29.23 -13.05
N LYS A 6 -34.74 29.62 -13.48
CA LYS A 6 -35.83 30.02 -12.56
C LYS A 6 -36.35 28.84 -11.73
N SER A 7 -36.41 27.63 -12.29
CA SER A 7 -36.78 26.41 -11.56
C SER A 7 -35.72 25.97 -10.54
N LEU A 8 -34.42 26.04 -10.85
CA LEU A 8 -33.35 25.74 -9.89
C LEU A 8 -33.36 26.73 -8.72
N ASN A 9 -33.49 28.03 -8.99
CA ASN A 9 -33.57 29.04 -7.93
C ASN A 9 -34.83 28.88 -7.06
N ALA A 10 -35.96 28.47 -7.66
CA ALA A 10 -37.16 28.13 -6.89
C ALA A 10 -36.95 26.87 -6.01
N LEU A 11 -36.25 25.85 -6.52
CA LEU A 11 -35.94 24.63 -5.75
C LEU A 11 -34.97 24.91 -4.59
N LEU A 12 -33.98 25.77 -4.81
CA LEU A 12 -33.03 26.24 -3.77
C LEU A 12 -33.72 27.08 -2.68
N LEU A 13 -34.64 27.96 -3.05
CA LEU A 13 -35.42 28.75 -2.08
C LEU A 13 -36.46 27.91 -1.33
N ALA A 14 -37.06 26.90 -1.98
CA ALA A 14 -38.04 26.00 -1.35
C ALA A 14 -37.42 24.96 -0.40
N THR A 15 -36.10 24.70 -0.49
CA THR A 15 -35.41 23.71 0.36
C THR A 15 -34.75 24.31 1.60
N MET A 16 -34.49 25.63 1.66
CA MET A 16 -33.94 26.26 2.86
C MET A 16 -34.82 26.15 4.13
N PRO A 17 -36.16 26.26 4.07
CA PRO A 17 -37.01 26.07 5.26
C PRO A 17 -36.98 24.66 5.87
N LEU A 18 -36.39 23.67 5.19
CA LEU A 18 -36.24 22.29 5.67
C LEU A 18 -34.86 22.01 6.28
N LEU A 19 -33.95 23.00 6.30
CA LEU A 19 -32.58 22.87 6.84
C LEU A 19 -32.43 23.42 8.27
N CYS A 20 -33.47 24.05 8.82
CA CYS A 20 -33.52 24.53 10.21
C CYS A 20 -34.92 24.26 10.77
N GLY A 21 -35.03 23.47 11.84
CA GLY A 21 -36.30 23.24 12.52
C GLY A 21 -36.60 24.32 13.56
N GLY A 22 -37.71 25.04 13.39
CA GLY A 22 -38.20 26.07 14.32
C GLY A 22 -38.33 27.45 13.67
N ASP A 23 -39.42 28.16 14.00
CA ASP A 23 -39.81 29.42 13.36
C ASP A 23 -38.87 30.60 13.70
N MET A 24 -38.34 31.29 12.68
CA MET A 24 -37.87 32.69 12.80
C MET A 24 -37.62 33.34 11.43
N TRP A 25 -38.54 34.18 10.94
CA TRP A 25 -38.30 35.08 9.80
C TRP A 25 -39.16 36.35 9.88
N SER A 26 -38.53 37.51 10.15
CA SER A 26 -39.12 38.84 9.89
C SER A 26 -38.11 40.01 9.97
N SER A 27 -37.12 40.06 9.06
CA SER A 27 -36.52 41.35 8.65
C SER A 27 -35.76 41.20 7.31
N PRO A 28 -36.04 42.02 6.28
CA PRO A 28 -35.32 42.00 5.01
C PRO A 28 -34.43 43.24 4.81
N ASP A 29 -33.12 43.13 4.98
CA ASP A 29 -32.14 43.99 4.28
C ASP A 29 -30.67 43.50 4.44
N ALA A 30 -30.04 43.04 3.36
CA ALA A 30 -28.59 42.83 3.26
C ALA A 30 -28.14 42.65 1.78
N PRO A 31 -27.12 43.38 1.27
CA PRO A 31 -26.71 43.31 -0.13
C PRO A 31 -25.68 42.21 -0.43
N ALA A 32 -25.73 41.64 -1.64
CA ALA A 32 -24.82 40.57 -2.08
C ALA A 32 -23.53 41.10 -2.73
N THR A 33 -22.36 40.66 -2.22
CA THR A 33 -21.05 40.92 -2.85
C THR A 33 -20.34 39.60 -3.20
N ARG A 34 -20.07 39.38 -4.49
CA ARG A 34 -19.25 38.26 -4.96
C ARG A 34 -17.76 38.66 -4.98
N LYS A 35 -16.90 37.87 -4.35
CA LYS A 35 -15.45 37.84 -4.68
C LYS A 35 -15.05 36.44 -5.15
N ARG A 36 -14.12 36.40 -6.10
CA ARG A 36 -13.62 35.20 -6.79
C ARG A 36 -12.39 34.70 -6.03
N VAL A 37 -12.37 33.45 -5.61
CA VAL A 37 -11.22 32.81 -4.94
C VAL A 37 -10.55 31.84 -5.91
N THR A 38 -9.22 31.91 -6.01
CA THR A 38 -8.40 31.05 -6.88
C THR A 38 -8.08 29.71 -6.21
N ARG A 39 -7.82 28.68 -7.02
CA ARG A 39 -7.39 27.36 -6.56
C ARG A 39 -5.88 27.34 -6.32
N GLU A 40 -5.44 27.28 -5.07
CA GLU A 40 -4.17 26.63 -4.67
C GLU A 40 -4.03 26.56 -3.14
N SER A 41 -4.32 25.39 -2.55
CA SER A 41 -3.87 24.89 -1.22
C SER A 41 -4.74 23.71 -0.75
N THR A 42 -4.55 22.53 -1.35
CA THR A 42 -5.59 21.50 -1.42
C THR A 42 -5.34 20.26 -0.54
N ALA A 43 -5.14 20.47 0.77
CA ALA A 43 -5.26 19.41 1.78
C ALA A 43 -5.50 20.01 3.17
N GLU A 44 -4.47 20.63 3.76
CA GLU A 44 -4.50 21.15 5.12
C GLU A 44 -5.56 22.26 5.31
N ASN A 45 -5.74 23.12 4.30
CA ASN A 45 -6.79 24.14 4.30
C ASN A 45 -8.20 23.56 4.12
N LEU A 46 -8.36 22.35 3.55
CA LEU A 46 -9.66 21.65 3.54
C LEU A 46 -9.96 21.07 4.92
N THR A 47 -8.99 20.49 5.62
CA THR A 47 -9.16 20.04 7.01
C THR A 47 -9.49 21.21 7.94
N LYS A 48 -8.76 22.32 7.82
CA LYS A 48 -9.04 23.56 8.58
C LYS A 48 -10.37 24.21 8.20
N ALA A 49 -10.79 24.15 6.93
CA ALA A 49 -12.10 24.64 6.50
C ALA A 49 -13.25 23.75 7.01
N ALA A 50 -13.10 22.42 7.01
CA ALA A 50 -14.08 21.50 7.55
C ALA A 50 -14.27 21.69 9.07
N HIS A 51 -13.17 21.80 9.82
CA HIS A 51 -13.22 22.18 11.24
C HIS A 51 -13.94 23.54 11.44
N ARG A 52 -13.59 24.57 10.67
CA ARG A 52 -14.23 25.89 10.77
C ARG A 52 -15.71 25.89 10.39
N ALA A 53 -16.13 25.09 9.41
CA ALA A 53 -17.53 24.97 9.01
C ALA A 53 -18.40 24.33 10.12
N CYS A 54 -17.86 23.32 10.81
CA CYS A 54 -18.54 22.73 11.97
C CYS A 54 -18.47 23.60 13.24
N ILE A 55 -17.50 24.52 13.35
CA ILE A 55 -17.51 25.62 14.36
C ILE A 55 -18.36 26.80 13.84
N SER A 56 -19.58 26.48 13.38
CA SER A 56 -20.65 27.46 13.20
C SER A 56 -21.30 27.72 14.56
N PRO A 57 -21.28 28.96 15.10
CA PRO A 57 -21.96 29.27 16.35
C PRO A 57 -23.47 29.09 16.15
N GLY A 58 -24.03 28.06 16.78
CA GLY A 58 -25.43 27.66 16.62
C GLY A 58 -25.69 26.16 16.59
N ARG A 59 -24.70 25.30 16.27
CA ARG A 59 -24.90 23.85 16.39
C ARG A 59 -24.73 23.41 17.85
N ARG A 60 -25.78 22.82 18.45
CA ARG A 60 -25.66 22.00 19.67
C ARG A 60 -24.67 20.88 19.34
N ALA A 61 -23.56 20.82 20.09
CA ALA A 61 -22.55 19.79 19.89
C ALA A 61 -21.84 19.41 21.19
N ASN A 62 -21.77 18.11 21.48
CA ASN A 62 -21.01 17.57 22.62
C ASN A 62 -19.50 17.65 22.32
N ARG A 63 -18.65 17.85 23.33
CA ARG A 63 -17.19 18.02 23.13
C ARG A 63 -16.36 17.38 24.23
N ILE A 64 -15.17 16.92 23.85
CA ILE A 64 -14.10 16.55 24.79
C ILE A 64 -13.02 17.63 24.75
N TYR A 65 -12.67 18.13 25.93
CA TYR A 65 -11.64 19.15 26.11
C TYR A 65 -10.59 18.68 27.12
N ARG A 66 -9.40 19.27 27.07
CA ARG A 66 -8.30 19.04 28.02
C ARG A 66 -8.39 20.09 29.13
N ARG A 67 -8.47 19.65 30.38
CA ARG A 67 -8.33 20.49 31.59
C ARG A 67 -6.87 21.00 31.73
N PRO A 68 -6.59 21.97 32.62
CA PRO A 68 -5.23 22.46 32.87
C PRO A 68 -4.27 21.37 33.40
N ASP A 69 -4.77 20.36 34.11
CA ASP A 69 -4.03 19.16 34.54
C ASP A 69 -3.80 18.14 33.39
N ARG A 70 -4.11 18.53 32.14
CA ARG A 70 -4.10 17.74 30.90
C ARG A 70 -5.08 16.56 30.87
N THR A 71 -5.84 16.31 31.94
CA THR A 71 -6.90 15.29 31.93
C THR A 71 -8.02 15.68 30.97
N LEU A 72 -8.75 14.70 30.46
CA LEU A 72 -9.90 14.95 29.59
C LEU A 72 -11.16 15.17 30.42
N ALA A 73 -12.02 16.05 29.92
CA ALA A 73 -13.36 16.27 30.45
C ALA A 73 -14.36 16.38 29.29
N HIS A 74 -15.59 15.95 29.55
CA HIS A 74 -16.71 16.13 28.64
C HIS A 74 -17.42 17.46 28.95
N TRP A 75 -17.93 18.13 27.92
CA TRP A 75 -18.90 19.21 28.03
C TRP A 75 -20.03 18.89 27.06
N ASN A 76 -21.23 18.66 27.58
CA ASN A 76 -22.37 18.33 26.73
C ASN A 76 -22.94 19.60 26.08
N ALA A 77 -23.65 19.40 24.98
CA ALA A 77 -24.24 20.46 24.17
C ALA A 77 -25.26 21.28 24.97
N GLU A 78 -25.95 20.63 25.92
CA GLU A 78 -26.91 21.28 26.81
C GLU A 78 -26.22 22.25 27.76
N ALA A 79 -25.20 21.84 28.53
CA ALA A 79 -24.47 22.76 29.41
C ALA A 79 -23.78 23.89 28.63
N MET A 80 -23.34 23.67 27.40
CA MET A 80 -22.83 24.75 26.52
C MET A 80 -23.92 25.78 26.15
N TRP A 81 -25.18 25.36 26.07
CA TRP A 81 -26.32 26.22 25.78
C TRP A 81 -26.89 26.88 27.05
N THR A 82 -27.04 26.13 28.15
CA THR A 82 -27.59 26.63 29.42
C THR A 82 -26.57 27.34 30.29
N GLN A 83 -25.27 27.32 29.95
CA GLN A 83 -24.20 28.06 30.63
C GLN A 83 -24.67 29.51 30.92
N PRO A 84 -24.82 29.92 32.19
CA PRO A 84 -25.30 31.25 32.53
C PRO A 84 -24.41 32.34 31.92
N LEU A 85 -25.03 33.20 31.10
CA LEU A 85 -24.43 34.43 30.61
C LEU A 85 -24.83 35.57 31.54
N GLU A 86 -23.84 36.28 32.07
CA GLU A 86 -24.06 37.39 33.00
C GLU A 86 -24.32 38.69 32.22
N ASN A 87 -25.42 39.37 32.53
CA ASN A 87 -25.76 40.68 31.97
C ASN A 87 -25.00 41.78 32.73
N LEU A 88 -23.75 42.03 32.33
CA LEU A 88 -22.89 43.05 32.93
C LEU A 88 -23.48 44.46 32.74
N PRO A 89 -23.26 45.41 33.68
CA PRO A 89 -23.78 46.77 33.56
C PRO A 89 -23.35 47.47 32.25
N ALA A 90 -24.29 48.20 31.65
CA ALA A 90 -24.07 48.92 30.40
C ALA A 90 -22.87 49.88 30.51
N GLY A 91 -21.96 49.82 29.54
CA GLY A 91 -20.75 50.63 29.53
C GLY A 91 -19.57 50.08 30.33
N THR A 92 -19.67 48.90 30.97
CA THR A 92 -18.52 48.26 31.63
C THR A 92 -17.38 48.05 30.62
N PRO A 93 -16.19 48.67 30.79
CA PRO A 93 -15.19 48.71 29.73
C PRO A 93 -14.45 47.37 29.57
N ALA A 94 -14.36 46.90 28.32
CA ALA A 94 -13.44 45.83 27.96
C ALA A 94 -11.99 46.36 27.94
N GLN A 95 -11.05 45.56 28.44
CA GLN A 95 -9.62 45.80 28.30
C GLN A 95 -9.19 45.67 26.82
N SER A 96 -7.99 46.13 26.48
CA SER A 96 -7.45 46.05 25.11
C SER A 96 -7.38 44.62 24.54
N ASN A 97 -7.20 43.61 25.41
CA ASN A 97 -7.27 42.18 25.08
C ASN A 97 -8.71 41.67 24.81
N GLY A 98 -9.75 42.46 25.08
CA GLY A 98 -11.17 42.12 24.87
C GLY A 98 -11.84 41.43 26.07
N VAL A 99 -11.16 41.36 27.22
CA VAL A 99 -11.67 40.80 28.48
C VAL A 99 -12.28 41.92 29.32
N ILE A 100 -13.46 41.68 29.89
CA ILE A 100 -14.11 42.60 30.81
C ILE A 100 -13.79 42.16 32.24
N ARG A 101 -13.55 43.11 33.15
CA ARG A 101 -13.33 42.85 34.57
C ARG A 101 -14.42 43.51 35.40
N HIS A 102 -15.18 42.71 36.13
CA HIS A 102 -16.30 43.16 36.95
C HIS A 102 -16.29 42.39 38.28
N GLU A 103 -16.51 43.07 39.40
CA GLU A 103 -16.51 42.49 40.76
C GLU A 103 -15.34 41.51 41.05
N GLY A 104 -14.14 41.87 40.57
CA GLY A 104 -12.92 41.06 40.70
C GLY A 104 -12.81 39.88 39.71
N ALA A 105 -13.93 39.36 39.23
CA ALA A 105 -14.04 38.32 38.21
C ALA A 105 -13.68 38.80 36.80
N LEU A 106 -13.45 37.85 35.89
CA LEU A 106 -13.11 38.08 34.49
C LEU A 106 -14.21 37.51 33.60
N TYR A 107 -14.47 38.19 32.49
CA TYR A 107 -15.55 37.90 31.56
C TYR A 107 -15.13 38.12 30.11
N VAL A 108 -15.78 37.42 29.18
CA VAL A 108 -15.66 37.69 27.74
C VAL A 108 -17.06 37.88 27.14
N PRO A 109 -17.25 38.84 26.21
CA PRO A 109 -18.46 38.91 25.39
C PRO A 109 -18.66 37.59 24.66
N TRP A 110 -19.81 36.95 24.88
CA TRP A 110 -20.10 35.60 24.42
C TRP A 110 -21.50 35.51 23.82
N GLU A 111 -21.69 34.56 22.92
CA GLU A 111 -22.94 34.33 22.21
C GLU A 111 -23.16 32.81 22.11
N ASN A 112 -24.26 32.33 22.67
CA ASN A 112 -24.69 30.94 22.57
C ASN A 112 -26.18 30.88 22.18
N GLY A 113 -26.78 29.69 22.22
CA GLY A 113 -28.17 29.50 21.83
C GLY A 113 -29.23 30.14 22.75
N MET A 114 -28.82 30.72 23.88
CA MET A 114 -29.69 31.54 24.75
C MET A 114 -29.58 33.04 24.46
N GLY A 115 -28.64 33.46 23.60
CA GLY A 115 -28.43 34.85 23.19
C GLY A 115 -26.99 35.33 23.36
N ALA A 116 -26.82 36.65 23.35
CA ALA A 116 -25.55 37.33 23.60
C ALA A 116 -25.49 37.91 25.03
N GLY A 117 -24.34 37.80 25.68
CA GLY A 117 -24.10 38.28 27.04
C GLY A 117 -22.61 38.19 27.40
N ALA A 118 -22.28 37.99 28.68
CA ALA A 118 -20.90 37.78 29.11
C ALA A 118 -20.70 36.39 29.73
N ALA A 119 -19.82 35.57 29.15
CA ALA A 119 -19.40 34.32 29.76
C ALA A 119 -18.27 34.58 30.78
N ARG A 120 -18.41 34.03 31.98
CA ARG A 120 -17.41 34.13 33.04
C ARG A 120 -16.20 33.25 32.71
N VAL A 121 -15.00 33.78 32.91
CA VAL A 121 -13.74 33.09 32.55
C VAL A 121 -12.73 33.06 33.69
N ILE A 122 -11.86 32.06 33.64
CA ILE A 122 -10.58 32.02 34.38
C ILE A 122 -9.41 32.19 33.42
N ARG A 123 -8.25 32.61 33.95
CA ARG A 123 -7.01 32.75 33.19
C ARG A 123 -6.16 31.49 33.30
N GLU A 124 -5.65 30.99 32.17
CA GLU A 124 -4.70 29.88 32.09
C GLU A 124 -3.48 30.34 31.29
N GLY A 125 -2.38 30.66 31.99
CA GLY A 125 -1.17 31.20 31.37
C GLY A 125 -1.43 32.47 30.55
N ALA A 126 -1.27 32.35 29.22
CA ALA A 126 -1.52 33.42 28.25
C ALA A 126 -2.96 33.44 27.68
N GLY A 127 -3.80 32.47 28.03
CA GLY A 127 -5.18 32.34 27.53
C GLY A 127 -6.24 32.38 28.62
N TYR A 128 -7.48 32.11 28.21
CA TYR A 128 -8.66 32.11 29.05
C TYR A 128 -9.50 30.84 28.82
N ARG A 129 -10.27 30.44 29.82
CA ARG A 129 -11.23 29.32 29.77
C ARG A 129 -12.55 29.74 30.36
N ILE A 130 -13.66 29.19 29.86
CA ILE A 130 -14.97 29.30 30.52
C ILE A 130 -14.85 28.71 31.93
N ARG A 131 -15.41 29.41 32.91
CA ARG A 131 -15.59 28.89 34.27
C ARG A 131 -16.91 28.13 34.30
N LEU A 132 -16.86 26.86 34.67
CA LEU A 132 -18.06 26.04 34.87
C LEU A 132 -18.74 26.38 36.21
N ASP A 133 -20.00 25.97 36.35
CA ASP A 133 -20.86 26.35 37.49
C ASP A 133 -20.34 25.79 38.82
N ASN A 134 -19.72 24.60 38.81
CA ASN A 134 -19.01 24.02 39.95
C ASN A 134 -17.67 24.72 40.27
N GLY A 135 -17.27 25.72 39.49
CA GLY A 135 -16.00 26.45 39.59
C GLY A 135 -14.85 25.89 38.75
N ASP A 136 -15.01 24.73 38.09
CA ASP A 136 -13.93 24.10 37.31
C ASP A 136 -13.50 24.90 36.08
N ALA A 137 -12.28 24.61 35.64
CA ALA A 137 -11.73 25.03 34.35
C ALA A 137 -12.40 24.29 33.18
N GLY A 138 -13.31 24.96 32.48
CA GLY A 138 -13.94 24.47 31.25
C GLY A 138 -13.07 24.63 30.00
N PRO A 139 -13.68 24.59 28.80
CA PRO A 139 -12.97 24.78 27.53
C PRO A 139 -12.30 26.15 27.37
N ARG A 140 -11.24 26.18 26.56
CA ARG A 140 -10.46 27.37 26.20
C ARG A 140 -11.27 28.32 25.30
N VAL A 141 -11.12 29.63 25.50
CA VAL A 141 -11.72 30.65 24.63
C VAL A 141 -10.66 31.53 23.98
N VAL A 142 -10.95 31.97 22.76
CA VAL A 142 -10.09 32.84 21.94
C VAL A 142 -10.90 33.97 21.33
N ARG A 143 -10.28 35.14 21.19
CA ARG A 143 -10.85 36.29 20.50
C ARG A 143 -10.49 36.22 19.02
N ARG A 144 -11.49 36.27 18.15
CA ARG A 144 -11.33 36.38 16.69
C ARG A 144 -10.87 37.80 16.28
N PRO A 145 -10.37 37.99 15.05
CA PRO A 145 -10.03 39.31 14.51
C PRO A 145 -11.22 40.29 14.40
N ASP A 146 -12.46 39.78 14.40
CA ASP A 146 -13.70 40.57 14.44
C ASP A 146 -14.10 41.01 15.86
N ASN A 147 -13.27 40.72 16.86
CA ASN A 147 -13.45 40.94 18.29
C ASN A 147 -14.45 40.02 19.01
N ARG A 148 -15.14 39.11 18.32
CA ARG A 148 -16.00 38.11 18.96
C ARG A 148 -15.14 37.08 19.68
N TRP A 149 -15.61 36.52 20.79
CA TRP A 149 -14.98 35.35 21.41
C TRP A 149 -15.67 34.07 20.98
N GLU A 150 -14.88 33.00 20.84
CA GLU A 150 -15.37 31.66 20.54
C GLU A 150 -14.58 30.59 21.31
N LEU A 151 -15.03 29.35 21.23
CA LEU A 151 -14.25 28.19 21.67
C LEU A 151 -13.05 28.04 20.74
N ALA A 152 -11.85 27.93 21.32
CA ALA A 152 -10.65 27.65 20.54
C ALA A 152 -10.85 26.40 19.66
N GLY A 153 -10.62 26.53 18.35
CA GLY A 153 -10.68 25.41 17.39
C GLY A 153 -9.40 24.58 17.40
N ASP A 154 -8.94 24.15 18.57
CA ASP A 154 -7.70 23.40 18.78
C ASP A 154 -7.91 22.11 19.61
N GLU A 155 -6.89 21.24 19.65
CA GLU A 155 -6.96 19.91 20.31
C GLU A 155 -7.20 19.95 21.83
N ASN A 156 -7.11 21.11 22.47
CA ASN A 156 -7.48 21.27 23.88
C ASN A 156 -8.99 21.40 24.08
N ASN A 157 -9.77 21.57 23.00
CA ASN A 157 -11.21 21.83 22.98
C ASN A 157 -12.01 20.91 22.06
N TYR A 158 -11.34 20.31 21.08
CA TYR A 158 -11.91 19.30 20.20
C TYR A 158 -10.96 18.10 20.19
N ALA A 159 -10.75 17.54 21.39
CA ALA A 159 -9.92 16.36 21.57
C ALA A 159 -10.58 15.14 20.92
N ARG A 160 -9.75 14.20 20.47
CA ARG A 160 -10.19 12.89 19.93
C ARG A 160 -11.22 12.23 20.84
N GLY A 161 -12.33 11.78 20.26
CA GLY A 161 -13.55 11.30 20.89
C GLY A 161 -14.71 12.32 20.85
N SER A 162 -14.47 13.57 20.42
CA SER A 162 -15.52 14.61 20.36
C SER A 162 -16.61 14.34 19.32
N VAL A 163 -16.32 13.66 18.20
CA VAL A 163 -17.35 13.29 17.21
C VAL A 163 -18.19 12.12 17.74
N LEU A 164 -17.59 11.20 18.49
CA LEU A 164 -18.33 10.16 19.20
C LEU A 164 -19.19 10.71 20.34
N ALA A 165 -18.70 11.74 21.04
CA ALA A 165 -19.51 12.44 22.04
C ALA A 165 -20.76 13.04 21.39
N ASP A 166 -20.60 13.71 20.25
CA ASP A 166 -21.69 14.36 19.50
C ASP A 166 -22.76 13.36 19.01
N LEU A 167 -22.34 12.15 18.66
CA LEU A 167 -23.22 11.12 18.11
C LEU A 167 -23.85 10.19 19.15
N LEU A 168 -23.24 10.02 20.34
CA LEU A 168 -23.49 8.85 21.19
C LEU A 168 -23.47 9.11 22.70
N ALA A 169 -23.08 10.30 23.19
CA ALA A 169 -22.72 10.46 24.60
C ALA A 169 -23.83 10.02 25.56
N ASP A 170 -25.05 10.47 25.30
CA ASP A 170 -26.20 10.23 26.16
C ASP A 170 -26.81 8.82 25.95
N GLU A 171 -26.54 8.18 24.81
CA GLU A 171 -26.92 6.79 24.50
C GLU A 171 -25.97 5.74 25.12
N ILE A 172 -24.68 6.06 25.28
CA ILE A 172 -23.62 5.06 25.56
C ILE A 172 -22.69 5.45 26.70
N THR A 173 -22.09 6.64 26.68
CA THR A 173 -21.17 7.10 27.73
C THR A 173 -20.86 8.59 27.62
N VAL A 174 -20.77 9.26 28.77
CA VAL A 174 -20.20 10.61 28.86
C VAL A 174 -18.71 10.58 29.28
N ASP A 175 -18.10 9.40 29.47
CA ASP A 175 -16.71 9.31 29.90
C ASP A 175 -15.73 9.65 28.75
N PRO A 176 -14.90 10.70 28.91
CA PRO A 176 -14.07 11.18 27.84
C PRO A 176 -12.86 10.28 27.55
N ARG A 177 -12.45 9.39 28.49
CA ARG A 177 -11.36 8.44 28.25
C ARG A 177 -11.83 7.28 27.38
N MET A 178 -13.00 6.73 27.67
CA MET A 178 -13.68 5.73 26.87
C MET A 178 -13.96 6.26 25.46
N LEU A 179 -14.50 7.48 25.32
CA LEU A 179 -14.74 8.11 24.01
C LEU A 179 -13.43 8.31 23.21
N GLN A 180 -12.37 8.81 23.85
CA GLN A 180 -11.06 8.94 23.19
C GLN A 180 -10.47 7.59 22.77
N ARG A 181 -10.59 6.56 23.62
CA ARG A 181 -10.06 5.22 23.28
C ARG A 181 -10.89 4.57 22.19
N ALA A 182 -12.22 4.73 22.19
CA ALA A 182 -13.10 4.24 21.13
C ALA A 182 -12.75 4.88 19.78
N ALA A 183 -12.59 6.20 19.72
CA ALA A 183 -12.17 6.91 18.51
C ALA A 183 -10.78 6.43 18.02
N SER A 184 -9.88 6.06 18.93
CA SER A 184 -8.57 5.49 18.58
C SER A 184 -8.66 4.05 18.05
N ILE A 185 -9.56 3.23 18.61
CA ILE A 185 -9.84 1.87 18.11
C ILE A 185 -10.50 1.94 16.72
N MET A 186 -11.41 2.89 16.52
CA MET A 186 -12.06 3.13 15.22
C MET A 186 -11.09 3.63 14.16
N GLU A 187 -10.16 4.52 14.50
CA GLU A 187 -9.08 4.95 13.60
C GLU A 187 -8.23 3.75 13.15
N VAL A 188 -7.79 2.90 14.09
CA VAL A 188 -7.06 1.65 13.79
C VAL A 188 -7.91 0.68 12.96
N ALA A 189 -9.24 0.73 13.08
CA ALA A 189 -10.20 -0.01 12.25
C ALA A 189 -10.54 0.66 10.89
N GLY A 190 -9.91 1.78 10.56
CA GLY A 190 -10.08 2.50 9.29
C GLY A 190 -11.31 3.41 9.18
N LEU A 191 -11.93 3.76 10.32
CA LEU A 191 -13.02 4.74 10.44
C LEU A 191 -12.62 5.88 11.39
N PRO A 192 -11.71 6.79 10.99
CA PRO A 192 -11.35 7.94 11.81
C PRO A 192 -12.53 8.91 11.98
N GLU A 193 -12.50 9.71 13.05
CA GLU A 193 -13.57 10.67 13.37
C GLU A 193 -13.85 11.69 12.25
N SER A 194 -12.86 12.02 11.42
CA SER A 194 -13.06 12.86 10.23
C SER A 194 -13.93 12.21 9.16
N THR A 195 -13.78 10.90 8.93
CA THR A 195 -14.67 10.11 8.06
C THR A 195 -16.06 10.01 8.68
N LEU A 196 -16.16 9.76 9.98
CA LEU A 196 -17.45 9.70 10.68
C LEU A 196 -18.20 11.05 10.65
N GLN A 197 -17.49 12.16 10.84
CA GLN A 197 -18.03 13.51 10.69
C GLN A 197 -18.49 13.80 9.26
N SER A 198 -17.74 13.33 8.25
CA SER A 198 -18.15 13.45 6.83
C SER A 198 -19.38 12.61 6.48
N ILE A 199 -19.57 11.46 7.15
CA ILE A 199 -20.82 10.70 7.06
C ILE A 199 -21.95 11.52 7.69
N TYR A 200 -21.82 11.93 8.96
CA TYR A 200 -22.88 12.66 9.68
C TYR A 200 -23.27 14.03 9.07
N ALA A 201 -22.38 14.63 8.28
CA ALA A 201 -22.66 15.89 7.57
C ALA A 201 -23.42 15.72 6.23
N ASP A 202 -23.53 14.50 5.70
CA ASP A 202 -24.21 14.23 4.43
C ASP A 202 -25.74 14.09 4.63
N ALA A 203 -26.54 14.67 3.74
CA ALA A 203 -28.00 14.71 3.85
C ALA A 203 -28.68 13.36 3.57
N GLY A 204 -27.96 12.39 2.99
CA GLY A 204 -28.39 10.99 2.81
C GLY A 204 -27.78 9.99 3.81
N SER A 205 -27.23 10.48 4.94
CA SER A 205 -26.27 9.73 5.75
C SER A 205 -26.80 8.56 6.58
N THR A 206 -28.11 8.45 6.82
CA THR A 206 -28.71 7.48 7.75
C THR A 206 -28.29 6.04 7.46
N GLU A 207 -28.26 5.62 6.19
CA GLU A 207 -27.84 4.28 5.79
C GLU A 207 -26.33 4.05 6.03
N ARG A 208 -25.47 5.00 5.63
CA ARG A 208 -24.03 4.90 5.87
C ARG A 208 -23.69 4.88 7.37
N LEU A 209 -24.42 5.64 8.18
CA LEU A 209 -24.29 5.62 9.64
C LEU A 209 -24.74 4.27 10.23
N MET A 210 -25.81 3.67 9.70
CA MET A 210 -26.25 2.32 10.09
C MET A 210 -25.23 1.23 9.70
N HIS A 211 -24.53 1.38 8.57
CA HIS A 211 -23.42 0.49 8.20
C HIS A 211 -22.20 0.65 9.11
N ALA A 212 -21.91 1.87 9.57
CA ALA A 212 -20.83 2.14 10.53
C ALA A 212 -21.18 1.73 11.98
N LYS A 213 -22.47 1.71 12.34
CA LYS A 213 -22.95 1.51 13.73
C LYS A 213 -22.39 0.23 14.42
N PRO A 214 -22.24 -0.94 13.75
CA PRO A 214 -21.60 -2.10 14.36
C PRO A 214 -20.13 -1.86 14.77
N LEU A 215 -19.31 -1.24 13.91
CA LEU A 215 -17.92 -0.91 14.24
C LEU A 215 -17.84 0.11 15.38
N ILE A 216 -18.71 1.12 15.34
CA ILE A 216 -18.82 2.15 16.39
C ILE A 216 -19.13 1.48 17.74
N LEU A 217 -20.23 0.74 17.85
CA LEU A 217 -20.67 0.10 19.10
C LEU A 217 -19.65 -0.91 19.63
N LEU A 218 -18.98 -1.66 18.74
CA LEU A 218 -17.96 -2.63 19.12
C LEU A 218 -16.69 -1.94 19.63
N SER A 219 -16.27 -0.83 19.00
CA SER A 219 -15.15 0.00 19.46
C SER A 219 -15.44 0.66 20.80
N MET A 220 -16.70 1.09 21.04
CA MET A 220 -17.16 1.58 22.35
C MET A 220 -17.09 0.48 23.41
N ALA A 221 -17.58 -0.74 23.12
CA ALA A 221 -17.50 -1.86 24.06
C ALA A 221 -16.05 -2.24 24.41
N GLN A 222 -15.14 -2.25 23.42
CA GLN A 222 -13.72 -2.51 23.68
C GLN A 222 -13.05 -1.38 24.45
N ALA A 223 -13.34 -0.12 24.12
CA ALA A 223 -12.86 1.03 24.89
C ALA A 223 -13.37 1.03 26.33
N PHE A 224 -14.60 0.57 26.56
CA PHE A 224 -15.14 0.34 27.90
C PHE A 224 -14.26 -0.66 28.65
N PHE A 225 -14.08 -1.89 28.16
CA PHE A 225 -13.25 -2.88 28.86
C PHE A 225 -11.78 -2.44 29.03
N GLU A 226 -11.19 -1.76 28.03
CA GLU A 226 -9.82 -1.22 28.11
C GLU A 226 -9.64 -0.04 29.08
N THR A 227 -10.73 0.62 29.52
CA THR A 227 -10.66 1.78 30.45
C THR A 227 -11.33 1.54 31.80
N LEU A 228 -12.27 0.59 31.87
CA LEU A 228 -13.15 0.33 33.02
C LEU A 228 -12.39 0.18 34.34
N SER A 229 -11.35 -0.66 34.34
CA SER A 229 -10.52 -0.93 35.52
C SER A 229 -9.84 0.34 36.08
N SER A 230 -9.43 1.27 35.21
CA SER A 230 -8.91 2.58 35.61
C SER A 230 -10.00 3.57 36.04
N ARG A 231 -11.20 3.49 35.45
CA ARG A 231 -12.33 4.39 35.72
C ARG A 231 -13.04 4.04 37.03
N LEU A 232 -13.15 2.74 37.35
CA LEU A 232 -13.61 2.28 38.66
C LEU A 232 -12.73 2.87 39.78
N ARG A 233 -11.40 2.85 39.59
CA ARG A 233 -10.41 3.46 40.50
C ARG A 233 -10.26 4.99 40.35
N ASP A 234 -11.07 5.67 39.55
CA ASP A 234 -11.07 7.14 39.47
C ASP A 234 -12.20 7.75 40.32
N PRO A 235 -11.90 8.46 41.43
CA PRO A 235 -12.92 9.07 42.28
C PRO A 235 -13.71 10.19 41.59
N ARG A 236 -13.26 10.71 40.43
CA ARG A 236 -13.99 11.69 39.62
C ARG A 236 -15.07 11.05 38.73
N ALA A 237 -15.05 9.73 38.53
CA ALA A 237 -15.98 9.02 37.65
C ALA A 237 -17.30 8.67 38.37
N SER A 238 -18.18 9.67 38.53
CA SER A 238 -19.50 9.52 39.16
C SER A 238 -20.61 9.08 38.20
N VAL A 239 -20.57 9.52 36.93
CA VAL A 239 -21.64 9.27 35.96
C VAL A 239 -21.45 7.95 35.21
N TRP A 240 -22.51 7.15 35.12
CA TRP A 240 -22.56 5.88 34.40
C TRP A 240 -23.89 5.74 33.63
N SER A 241 -23.81 5.34 32.36
CA SER A 241 -24.97 5.21 31.47
C SER A 241 -25.75 3.92 31.72
N GLU A 242 -26.98 3.84 31.22
CA GLU A 242 -27.77 2.60 31.26
C GLU A 242 -27.03 1.45 30.52
N ARG A 243 -26.32 1.74 29.43
CA ARG A 243 -25.56 0.73 28.67
C ARG A 243 -24.34 0.22 29.43
N GLU A 244 -23.64 1.08 30.15
CA GLU A 244 -22.48 0.70 30.96
C GLU A 244 -22.90 -0.14 32.16
N VAL A 245 -23.99 0.27 32.82
CA VAL A 245 -24.63 -0.50 33.90
C VAL A 245 -25.08 -1.88 33.42
N ARG A 246 -25.63 -2.00 32.20
CA ARG A 246 -25.95 -3.31 31.59
C ARG A 246 -24.72 -4.20 31.40
N LEU A 247 -23.58 -3.65 30.97
CA LEU A 247 -22.32 -4.41 30.83
C LEU A 247 -21.69 -4.79 32.18
N LEU A 248 -21.88 -3.97 33.22
CA LEU A 248 -21.38 -4.21 34.57
C LEU A 248 -22.24 -5.17 35.39
N GLY A 249 -23.53 -5.30 35.05
CA GLY A 249 -24.48 -6.15 35.77
C GLY A 249 -23.94 -7.56 36.08
N PRO A 250 -23.38 -8.29 35.10
CA PRO A 250 -22.69 -9.57 35.32
C PRO A 250 -21.59 -9.51 36.40
N ASP A 251 -20.63 -8.59 36.25
CA ASP A 251 -19.50 -8.46 37.18
C ASP A 251 -19.94 -8.10 38.59
N MET A 252 -20.90 -7.18 38.70
CA MET A 252 -21.45 -6.77 39.97
C MET A 252 -22.21 -7.90 40.64
N ALA A 253 -23.09 -8.62 39.93
CA ALA A 253 -23.85 -9.73 40.53
C ALA A 253 -22.94 -10.86 41.05
N THR A 254 -21.89 -11.22 40.29
CA THR A 254 -20.93 -12.25 40.73
C THR A 254 -20.02 -11.75 41.87
N TYR A 255 -19.57 -10.48 41.84
CA TYR A 255 -18.78 -9.88 42.93
C TYR A 255 -19.60 -9.73 44.24
N LEU A 256 -20.89 -9.42 44.11
CA LEU A 256 -21.86 -9.40 45.21
C LEU A 256 -22.27 -10.82 45.67
N ASN A 257 -21.94 -11.87 44.89
CA ASN A 257 -22.48 -13.23 45.00
C ASN A 257 -24.01 -13.27 45.18
N ARG A 258 -24.73 -12.38 44.47
CA ARG A 258 -26.15 -12.10 44.68
C ARG A 258 -26.82 -11.67 43.37
N PRO A 259 -28.03 -12.14 43.04
CA PRO A 259 -28.74 -11.70 41.84
C PRO A 259 -28.95 -10.17 41.86
N LEU A 260 -28.92 -9.53 40.70
CA LEU A 260 -29.02 -8.07 40.54
C LEU A 260 -30.13 -7.72 39.55
N ALA A 261 -31.07 -6.88 39.98
CA ALA A 261 -32.19 -6.42 39.17
C ALA A 261 -32.31 -4.89 39.23
N ILE A 262 -32.26 -4.23 38.07
CA ILE A 262 -32.28 -2.77 37.97
C ILE A 262 -33.46 -2.38 37.09
N TYR A 263 -34.24 -1.40 37.53
CA TYR A 263 -35.43 -0.90 36.86
C TYR A 263 -35.33 0.61 36.60
N ARG A 264 -36.13 1.14 35.68
CA ARG A 264 -36.43 2.58 35.62
C ARG A 264 -37.58 2.93 36.56
N THR A 265 -37.86 4.22 36.73
CA THR A 265 -38.97 4.74 37.55
C THR A 265 -40.37 4.30 37.07
N ASP A 266 -40.53 3.95 35.80
CA ASP A 266 -41.76 3.34 35.24
C ASP A 266 -41.91 1.83 35.58
N GLY A 267 -40.95 1.26 36.31
CA GLY A 267 -40.89 -0.16 36.66
C GLY A 267 -40.35 -1.07 35.56
N THR A 268 -40.01 -0.55 34.37
CA THR A 268 -39.43 -1.36 33.28
C THR A 268 -38.03 -1.87 33.67
N PRO A 269 -37.71 -3.16 33.45
CA PRO A 269 -36.39 -3.69 33.77
C PRO A 269 -35.35 -3.13 32.81
N ILE A 270 -34.33 -2.49 33.38
CA ILE A 270 -33.06 -2.24 32.70
C ILE A 270 -32.36 -3.59 32.52
N VAL A 271 -32.03 -4.28 33.61
CA VAL A 271 -31.30 -5.55 33.55
C VAL A 271 -31.71 -6.46 34.71
N ALA A 272 -31.67 -7.77 34.49
CA ALA A 272 -31.84 -8.80 35.52
C ALA A 272 -30.76 -9.87 35.31
N ILE A 273 -29.97 -10.12 36.35
CA ILE A 273 -28.74 -10.92 36.33
C ILE A 273 -28.74 -11.87 37.54
N GLY A 274 -28.33 -13.12 37.36
CA GLY A 274 -28.14 -14.10 38.45
C GLY A 274 -26.81 -13.90 39.19
N SER A 275 -26.65 -14.52 40.36
CA SER A 275 -25.37 -14.49 41.12
C SER A 275 -24.20 -15.15 40.38
N ASP A 276 -24.47 -15.90 39.31
CA ASP A 276 -23.49 -16.46 38.36
C ASP A 276 -23.04 -15.45 37.28
N GLY A 277 -23.65 -14.27 37.22
CA GLY A 277 -23.48 -13.29 36.14
C GLY A 277 -24.30 -13.59 34.88
N GLY A 278 -25.10 -14.66 34.89
CA GLY A 278 -26.01 -15.05 33.81
C GLY A 278 -27.19 -14.08 33.68
N THR A 279 -27.67 -13.84 32.45
CA THR A 279 -28.83 -12.94 32.24
C THR A 279 -30.15 -13.69 32.48
N ILE A 280 -30.99 -13.17 33.37
CA ILE A 280 -32.28 -13.78 33.72
C ILE A 280 -33.27 -13.46 32.60
N HIS A 281 -33.53 -14.44 31.73
CA HIS A 281 -34.50 -14.35 30.64
C HIS A 281 -35.83 -15.00 31.05
N ASN A 282 -36.91 -14.21 31.06
CA ASN A 282 -38.30 -14.64 31.26
C ASN A 282 -38.61 -15.40 32.57
N GLY A 283 -37.67 -15.46 33.52
CA GLY A 283 -37.84 -16.08 34.83
C GLY A 283 -38.35 -15.10 35.90
N VAL A 284 -38.85 -15.65 37.00
CA VAL A 284 -39.10 -14.87 38.22
C VAL A 284 -37.76 -14.37 38.75
N ILE A 285 -37.65 -13.06 38.97
CA ILE A 285 -36.46 -12.45 39.59
C ILE A 285 -36.47 -12.85 41.08
N PRO A 286 -35.41 -13.48 41.61
CA PRO A 286 -35.40 -13.99 42.98
C PRO A 286 -35.77 -12.96 44.04
N ASP A 287 -36.30 -13.42 45.17
CA ASP A 287 -36.69 -12.54 46.30
C ASP A 287 -35.50 -12.08 47.14
N ASP A 288 -34.36 -12.77 47.06
CA ASP A 288 -33.09 -12.28 47.56
C ASP A 288 -32.41 -11.29 46.60
N ALA A 289 -32.94 -11.04 45.40
CA ALA A 289 -32.27 -10.19 44.41
C ALA A 289 -32.06 -8.73 44.89
N PHE A 290 -30.94 -8.15 44.51
CA PHE A 290 -30.58 -6.76 44.74
C PHE A 290 -31.40 -5.86 43.79
N ARG A 291 -32.52 -5.31 44.27
CA ARG A 291 -33.52 -4.59 43.47
C ARG A 291 -33.33 -3.07 43.55
N LEU A 292 -32.82 -2.47 42.47
CA LEU A 292 -32.58 -1.03 42.35
C LEU A 292 -33.51 -0.36 41.34
N VAL A 293 -33.88 0.89 41.59
CA VAL A 293 -34.52 1.80 40.63
C VAL A 293 -33.52 2.89 40.26
N ARG A 294 -33.37 3.21 38.97
CA ARG A 294 -32.61 4.34 38.46
C ARG A 294 -33.55 5.49 38.10
N ASP A 295 -33.27 6.69 38.59
CA ASP A 295 -34.05 7.89 38.26
C ASP A 295 -33.62 8.56 36.94
N SER A 296 -34.33 9.63 36.55
CA SER A 296 -34.02 10.45 35.37
C SER A 296 -32.64 11.07 35.43
N ASP A 297 -32.23 11.45 36.64
CA ASP A 297 -31.04 12.25 36.93
C ASP A 297 -29.79 11.34 37.02
N GLY A 298 -30.00 10.03 37.04
CA GLY A 298 -28.97 8.98 37.03
C GLY A 298 -28.65 8.40 38.40
N ASN A 299 -29.32 8.84 39.47
CA ASN A 299 -29.18 8.26 40.81
C ASN A 299 -29.87 6.89 40.87
N PHE A 300 -29.55 6.15 41.93
CA PHE A 300 -30.12 4.84 42.24
C PHE A 300 -30.78 4.86 43.61
N SER A 301 -31.85 4.08 43.80
CA SER A 301 -32.42 3.78 45.12
C SER A 301 -32.85 2.32 45.19
N PHE A 302 -33.08 1.80 46.39
CA PHE A 302 -33.72 0.49 46.54
C PHE A 302 -35.18 0.56 46.09
N ARG A 303 -35.66 -0.50 45.43
CA ARG A 303 -37.04 -0.59 44.91
C ARG A 303 -38.07 -0.79 46.02
N ASP A 304 -37.70 -1.59 47.01
CA ASP A 304 -38.61 -2.13 48.02
C ASP A 304 -38.52 -1.34 49.36
N GLU A 305 -37.90 -0.15 49.36
CA GLU A 305 -37.83 0.79 50.49
C GLU A 305 -39.01 1.77 50.51
N ALA A 306 -39.64 1.95 51.67
CA ALA A 306 -40.74 2.92 51.84
C ALA A 306 -40.30 4.40 51.81
N ASN A 307 -39.04 4.68 52.18
CA ASN A 307 -38.40 5.99 52.06
C ASN A 307 -37.08 5.81 51.30
N PRO A 308 -37.12 5.71 49.96
CA PRO A 308 -35.98 5.29 49.16
C PRO A 308 -34.79 6.25 49.28
N THR A 309 -33.66 5.74 49.80
CA THR A 309 -32.41 6.53 49.86
C THR A 309 -31.85 6.69 48.44
N ARG A 310 -31.55 7.94 48.02
CA ARG A 310 -30.89 8.20 46.73
C ARG A 310 -29.37 8.11 46.86
N TYR A 311 -28.77 7.30 45.99
CA TYR A 311 -27.33 7.09 45.86
C TYR A 311 -26.84 7.67 44.52
N PRO A 312 -25.73 8.43 44.50
CA PRO A 312 -25.25 9.12 43.28
C PRO A 312 -24.66 8.17 42.23
N SER A 313 -24.42 6.90 42.58
CA SER A 313 -23.95 5.87 41.66
C SER A 313 -24.50 4.50 42.06
N ILE A 314 -24.48 3.56 41.12
CA ILE A 314 -24.83 2.16 41.37
C ILE A 314 -23.89 1.51 42.41
N PHE A 315 -22.64 1.95 42.49
CA PHE A 315 -21.65 1.44 43.43
C PHE A 315 -21.92 1.92 44.85
N ALA A 316 -22.40 3.15 45.02
CA ALA A 316 -22.80 3.67 46.33
C ALA A 316 -24.03 2.91 46.86
N ALA A 317 -24.98 2.56 45.99
CA ALA A 317 -26.08 1.68 46.35
C ALA A 317 -25.60 0.25 46.70
N ALA A 318 -24.71 -0.32 45.88
CA ALA A 318 -24.14 -1.66 46.10
C ALA A 318 -23.35 -1.78 47.42
N GLU A 319 -22.56 -0.75 47.77
CA GLU A 319 -21.85 -0.66 49.05
C GLU A 319 -22.82 -0.60 50.23
N ALA A 320 -23.80 0.31 50.17
CA ALA A 320 -24.77 0.49 51.25
C ALA A 320 -25.64 -0.74 51.50
N GLY A 321 -26.01 -1.48 50.44
CA GLY A 321 -26.85 -2.67 50.53
C GLY A 321 -26.11 -3.99 50.78
N THR A 322 -24.78 -3.98 50.91
CA THR A 322 -23.98 -5.17 51.26
C THR A 322 -23.44 -5.17 52.68
N ARG A 323 -23.14 -4.00 53.26
CA ARG A 323 -22.59 -3.94 54.62
C ARG A 323 -23.68 -4.10 55.70
N PRO A 324 -23.38 -4.80 56.81
CA PRO A 324 -24.23 -4.75 58.00
C PRO A 324 -24.38 -3.30 58.51
N ALA A 325 -25.58 -2.93 58.95
CA ALA A 325 -25.87 -1.55 59.41
C ALA A 325 -25.05 -1.09 60.64
N SER A 326 -24.34 -2.00 61.31
CA SER A 326 -23.37 -1.71 62.37
C SER A 326 -22.13 -0.97 61.86
N ASP A 327 -21.68 -1.27 60.64
CA ASP A 327 -20.32 -0.93 60.17
C ASP A 327 -20.24 0.44 59.51
N LEU A 328 -21.40 1.09 59.29
CA LEU A 328 -21.56 2.34 58.54
C LEU A 328 -20.97 3.60 59.25
N ARG A 329 -20.44 3.47 60.46
CA ARG A 329 -20.24 4.61 61.39
C ARG A 329 -18.84 5.23 61.46
N MET A 330 -17.85 4.73 60.71
CA MET A 330 -16.45 5.19 60.84
C MET A 330 -15.73 5.62 59.53
N ARG A 331 -16.42 5.65 58.37
CA ARG A 331 -15.85 6.16 57.10
C ARG A 331 -16.90 6.93 56.30
N ASP A 332 -16.46 8.00 55.64
CA ASP A 332 -17.28 8.77 54.71
C ASP A 332 -17.80 7.90 53.54
N ALA A 333 -18.98 8.23 53.02
CA ALA A 333 -19.64 7.48 51.95
C ALA A 333 -18.80 7.41 50.66
N SER A 334 -18.12 8.50 50.27
CA SER A 334 -17.29 8.51 49.05
C SER A 334 -16.08 7.58 49.18
N THR A 335 -15.52 7.47 50.38
CA THR A 335 -14.39 6.56 50.67
C THR A 335 -14.83 5.10 50.54
N ARG A 336 -16.02 4.75 51.04
CA ARG A 336 -16.54 3.37 50.97
C ARG A 336 -16.96 2.99 49.55
N GLU A 337 -17.55 3.90 48.77
CA GLU A 337 -17.82 3.68 47.35
C GLU A 337 -16.52 3.39 46.58
N TYR A 338 -15.48 4.20 46.84
CA TYR A 338 -14.16 4.01 46.24
C TYR A 338 -13.54 2.65 46.61
N GLU A 339 -13.61 2.23 47.88
CA GLU A 339 -13.18 0.89 48.32
C GLU A 339 -13.89 -0.23 47.55
N TYR A 340 -15.23 -0.18 47.45
CA TYR A 340 -16.02 -1.16 46.70
C TYR A 340 -15.62 -1.21 45.22
N ARG A 341 -15.44 -0.04 44.59
CA ARG A 341 -15.05 0.06 43.17
C ARG A 341 -13.63 -0.43 42.91
N ALA A 342 -12.70 -0.19 43.84
CA ALA A 342 -11.33 -0.69 43.75
C ALA A 342 -11.28 -2.22 43.83
N GLY A 343 -12.05 -2.83 44.75
CA GLY A 343 -12.18 -4.28 44.86
C GLY A 343 -12.90 -4.93 43.66
N LEU A 344 -13.94 -4.28 43.12
CA LEU A 344 -14.59 -4.71 41.87
C LEU A 344 -13.63 -4.61 40.67
N ALA A 345 -12.78 -3.58 40.62
CA ALA A 345 -11.77 -3.46 39.57
C ALA A 345 -10.70 -4.55 39.66
N GLU A 346 -10.26 -4.90 40.87
CA GLU A 346 -9.34 -6.03 41.12
C GLU A 346 -9.96 -7.38 40.71
N TYR A 347 -11.23 -7.61 41.04
CA TYR A 347 -11.98 -8.77 40.56
C TYR A 347 -12.03 -8.84 39.02
N ILE A 348 -12.29 -7.71 38.35
CA ILE A 348 -12.32 -7.61 36.88
C ILE A 348 -10.92 -7.86 36.28
N ASP A 349 -9.87 -7.29 36.88
CA ASP A 349 -8.47 -7.50 36.48
C ASP A 349 -7.97 -8.95 36.72
N GLY A 350 -8.68 -9.70 37.58
CA GLY A 350 -8.42 -11.10 37.92
C GLY A 350 -9.13 -12.13 37.04
N ARG A 351 -10.07 -11.73 36.16
CA ARG A 351 -10.86 -12.65 35.31
C ARG A 351 -10.60 -12.49 33.81
N ARG A 352 -10.95 -13.52 33.04
CA ARG A 352 -11.02 -13.46 31.57
C ARG A 352 -12.04 -12.41 31.11
N ALA A 353 -11.68 -11.59 30.13
CA ALA A 353 -12.51 -10.52 29.57
C ALA A 353 -13.43 -10.97 28.43
N ARG A 354 -13.08 -12.06 27.71
CA ARG A 354 -13.85 -12.58 26.56
C ARG A 354 -15.37 -12.76 26.82
N PRO A 355 -15.86 -13.27 27.96
CA PRO A 355 -17.30 -13.41 28.20
C PRO A 355 -18.07 -12.08 28.15
N ALA A 356 -17.46 -11.00 28.64
CA ALA A 356 -18.06 -9.66 28.63
C ALA A 356 -18.12 -9.07 27.22
N LEU A 357 -17.11 -9.34 26.36
CA LEU A 357 -17.17 -8.96 24.95
C LEU A 357 -18.27 -9.73 24.20
N GLU A 358 -18.40 -11.04 24.39
CA GLU A 358 -19.47 -11.81 23.74
C GLU A 358 -20.86 -11.38 24.26
N HIS A 359 -20.99 -10.96 25.53
CA HIS A 359 -22.20 -10.31 26.05
C HIS A 359 -22.48 -8.98 25.32
N ALA A 360 -21.48 -8.09 25.19
CA ALA A 360 -21.62 -6.84 24.44
C ALA A 360 -22.04 -7.07 22.97
N ILE A 361 -21.49 -8.09 22.30
CA ILE A 361 -21.89 -8.48 20.95
C ILE A 361 -23.38 -8.89 20.92
N ARG A 362 -23.80 -9.83 21.79
CA ARG A 362 -25.20 -10.30 21.83
C ARG A 362 -26.23 -9.21 22.12
N HIS A 363 -25.89 -8.23 22.95
CA HIS A 363 -26.82 -7.20 23.41
C HIS A 363 -26.75 -5.88 22.65
N TRP A 364 -25.63 -5.51 22.03
CA TRP A 364 -25.50 -4.25 21.28
C TRP A 364 -25.38 -4.45 19.76
N ILE A 365 -24.85 -5.57 19.30
CA ILE A 365 -24.49 -5.78 17.88
C ILE A 365 -25.49 -6.70 17.17
N ASP A 366 -25.82 -7.87 17.76
CA ASP A 366 -26.79 -8.80 17.16
C ASP A 366 -28.19 -8.19 16.90
N PRO A 367 -28.72 -7.24 17.72
CA PRO A 367 -29.97 -6.55 17.39
C PRO A 367 -29.91 -5.83 16.04
N LEU A 368 -28.77 -5.23 15.68
CA LEU A 368 -28.58 -4.56 14.39
C LEU A 368 -28.55 -5.56 13.23
N VAL A 369 -27.94 -6.73 13.43
CA VAL A 369 -27.93 -7.81 12.43
C VAL A 369 -29.32 -8.42 12.25
N ARG A 370 -30.11 -8.55 13.33
CA ARG A 370 -31.52 -8.96 13.25
C ARG A 370 -32.40 -7.94 12.52
N GLN A 371 -32.13 -6.64 12.70
CA GLN A 371 -32.81 -5.55 11.99
C GLN A 371 -32.39 -5.42 10.53
N ASN A 372 -31.11 -5.68 10.21
CA ASN A 372 -30.57 -5.64 8.86
C ASN A 372 -29.58 -6.80 8.62
N PRO A 373 -30.06 -7.96 8.11
CA PRO A 373 -29.21 -9.12 7.86
C PRO A 373 -28.03 -8.88 6.91
N LYS A 374 -28.09 -7.85 6.04
CA LYS A 374 -26.98 -7.48 5.13
C LYS A 374 -25.70 -7.05 5.89
N LEU A 375 -25.83 -6.69 7.17
CA LEU A 375 -24.71 -6.36 8.06
C LEU A 375 -23.95 -7.60 8.55
N GLY A 376 -24.61 -8.77 8.66
CA GLY A 376 -24.07 -9.99 9.28
C GLY A 376 -22.65 -10.37 8.82
N PRO A 377 -22.35 -10.44 7.52
CA PRO A 377 -21.01 -10.75 7.03
C PRO A 377 -19.94 -9.73 7.46
N ALA A 378 -20.25 -8.43 7.48
CA ALA A 378 -19.31 -7.41 7.95
C ALA A 378 -19.12 -7.50 9.48
N THR A 379 -20.23 -7.58 10.21
CA THR A 379 -20.29 -7.76 11.66
C THR A 379 -19.46 -8.95 12.17
N GLU A 380 -19.46 -10.09 11.48
CA GLU A 380 -18.67 -11.24 11.94
C GLU A 380 -17.16 -11.09 11.66
N SER A 381 -16.72 -10.36 10.62
CA SER A 381 -15.28 -9.99 10.54
C SER A 381 -14.90 -8.98 11.63
N LEU A 382 -15.77 -8.01 11.92
CA LEU A 382 -15.59 -7.09 13.06
C LEU A 382 -15.49 -7.86 14.38
N ALA A 383 -16.40 -8.79 14.66
CA ALA A 383 -16.40 -9.62 15.85
C ALA A 383 -15.12 -10.47 15.96
N ARG A 384 -14.62 -11.06 14.86
CA ARG A 384 -13.32 -11.77 14.87
C ARG A 384 -12.13 -10.88 15.12
N VAL A 385 -12.11 -9.65 14.61
CA VAL A 385 -11.06 -8.66 14.94
C VAL A 385 -11.16 -8.23 16.40
N ALA A 386 -12.37 -8.04 16.92
CA ALA A 386 -12.59 -7.65 18.31
C ALA A 386 -12.25 -8.78 19.31
N ARG A 387 -12.62 -10.04 19.02
CA ARG A 387 -12.22 -11.23 19.80
C ARG A 387 -10.70 -11.35 19.88
N LEU A 388 -10.02 -11.22 18.75
CA LEU A 388 -8.55 -11.26 18.68
C LEU A 388 -7.91 -10.07 19.42
N ARG A 389 -8.44 -8.85 19.26
CA ARG A 389 -8.00 -7.67 20.04
C ARG A 389 -8.19 -7.89 21.54
N GLN A 390 -9.32 -8.46 21.97
CA GLN A 390 -9.58 -8.73 23.38
C GLN A 390 -8.63 -9.79 23.93
N ALA A 391 -8.35 -10.85 23.17
CA ALA A 391 -7.34 -11.85 23.54
C ALA A 391 -5.92 -11.26 23.64
N ILE A 392 -5.56 -10.34 22.74
CA ILE A 392 -4.28 -9.61 22.74
C ILE A 392 -4.13 -8.73 24.00
N PHE A 393 -5.22 -8.14 24.51
CA PHE A 393 -5.26 -7.30 25.72
C PHE A 393 -5.87 -8.00 26.96
N ASP A 394 -5.76 -9.33 27.05
CA ASP A 394 -6.23 -10.14 28.19
C ASP A 394 -5.15 -11.13 28.62
N LYS A 395 -4.59 -10.90 29.82
CA LYS A 395 -3.52 -11.73 30.41
C LYS A 395 -3.98 -13.12 30.84
N HIS A 396 -5.29 -13.35 30.97
CA HIS A 396 -5.90 -14.61 31.41
C HIS A 396 -6.46 -15.45 30.26
N HIS A 397 -6.44 -14.93 29.02
CA HIS A 397 -7.04 -15.58 27.87
C HIS A 397 -6.02 -16.21 26.92
N ALA A 398 -6.10 -17.54 26.85
CA ALA A 398 -5.43 -18.35 25.85
C ALA A 398 -5.92 -17.99 24.43
N LEU A 399 -5.03 -17.56 23.55
CA LEU A 399 -5.33 -17.46 22.12
C LEU A 399 -5.75 -18.84 21.60
N THR A 400 -6.90 -18.94 20.94
CA THR A 400 -7.25 -20.17 20.20
C THR A 400 -6.26 -20.38 19.04
N ALA A 401 -6.11 -21.59 18.54
CA ALA A 401 -5.13 -21.89 17.47
C ALA A 401 -5.32 -21.01 16.21
N ALA A 402 -6.56 -20.61 15.88
CA ALA A 402 -6.84 -19.70 14.77
C ALA A 402 -6.45 -18.23 15.09
N GLU A 403 -6.66 -17.80 16.33
CA GLU A 403 -6.29 -16.46 16.82
C GLU A 403 -4.76 -16.32 16.96
N GLU A 404 -4.08 -17.33 17.50
CA GLU A 404 -2.61 -17.44 17.54
C GLU A 404 -2.02 -17.39 16.13
N ARG A 405 -2.48 -18.26 15.23
CA ARG A 405 -1.96 -18.30 13.85
C ARG A 405 -2.08 -16.93 13.17
N ARG A 406 -3.24 -16.28 13.31
CA ARG A 406 -3.50 -14.95 12.72
C ARG A 406 -2.67 -13.84 13.37
N PHE A 407 -2.43 -13.92 14.68
CA PHE A 407 -1.51 -13.04 15.42
C PHE A 407 -0.06 -13.21 14.95
N LEU A 408 0.44 -14.45 14.82
CA LEU A 408 1.82 -14.72 14.39
C LEU A 408 2.05 -14.39 12.91
N GLU A 409 1.08 -14.67 12.03
CA GLU A 409 1.11 -14.21 10.64
C GLU A 409 1.16 -12.68 10.55
N ALA A 410 0.38 -11.95 11.35
CA ALA A 410 0.43 -10.49 11.41
C ALA A 410 1.75 -9.95 11.99
N ALA A 411 2.26 -10.55 13.06
CA ALA A 411 3.55 -10.20 13.66
C ALA A 411 4.71 -10.37 12.67
N ARG A 412 4.71 -11.44 11.87
CA ARG A 412 5.64 -11.61 10.74
C ARG A 412 5.45 -10.51 9.69
N ASN A 413 4.21 -10.19 9.33
CA ASN A 413 3.90 -9.26 8.25
C ASN A 413 4.21 -7.78 8.57
N ILE A 414 4.30 -7.39 9.85
CA ILE A 414 4.74 -6.03 10.26
C ILE A 414 6.26 -5.87 10.31
N MET A 415 7.05 -6.95 10.32
CA MET A 415 8.51 -6.84 10.31
C MET A 415 9.03 -6.34 8.95
N PRO A 416 10.05 -5.45 8.91
CA PRO A 416 10.64 -4.98 7.67
C PRO A 416 11.17 -6.15 6.81
N ARG A 417 11.00 -6.05 5.49
CA ARG A 417 11.49 -7.08 4.56
C ARG A 417 13.01 -7.25 4.71
N GLY A 418 13.46 -8.51 4.67
CA GLY A 418 14.84 -8.90 5.02
C GLY A 418 15.07 -9.18 6.51
N HIS A 419 14.12 -8.79 7.38
CA HIS A 419 14.06 -9.06 8.83
C HIS A 419 12.85 -9.92 9.23
N ALA A 420 12.11 -10.48 8.26
CA ALA A 420 11.00 -11.39 8.54
C ALA A 420 11.56 -12.75 9.03
N ILE A 421 11.12 -13.17 10.21
CA ILE A 421 11.56 -14.37 10.93
C ILE A 421 10.49 -15.46 10.76
N ALA A 422 10.88 -16.74 10.66
CA ALA A 422 9.95 -17.85 10.77
C ALA A 422 9.59 -18.09 12.24
N ILE A 423 8.31 -18.28 12.57
CA ILE A 423 7.88 -18.43 13.97
C ILE A 423 7.15 -19.76 14.13
N GLU A 424 7.65 -20.63 15.00
CA GLU A 424 6.99 -21.88 15.38
C GLU A 424 6.56 -21.84 16.85
N VAL A 425 5.37 -22.37 17.13
CA VAL A 425 4.90 -22.72 18.46
C VAL A 425 4.92 -24.25 18.57
N VAL A 426 5.59 -24.79 19.58
CA VAL A 426 5.68 -26.23 19.86
C VAL A 426 5.14 -26.57 21.25
N GLU A 427 4.61 -27.77 21.41
CA GLU A 427 4.20 -28.34 22.70
C GLU A 427 5.44 -28.63 23.56
N ARG A 428 5.52 -28.04 24.77
CA ARG A 428 6.73 -28.04 25.60
C ARG A 428 7.19 -29.45 26.00
N THR A 429 6.27 -30.39 26.16
CA THR A 429 6.52 -31.76 26.64
C THR A 429 6.90 -32.74 25.52
N THR A 430 6.33 -32.59 24.31
CA THR A 430 6.48 -33.54 23.20
C THR A 430 7.36 -33.02 22.07
N GLY A 431 7.61 -31.70 22.01
CA GLY A 431 8.22 -31.04 20.86
C GLY A 431 7.33 -30.95 19.62
N ARG A 432 6.07 -31.41 19.68
CA ARG A 432 5.12 -31.40 18.56
C ARG A 432 4.82 -29.97 18.11
N SER A 433 4.98 -29.70 16.82
CA SER A 433 4.59 -28.41 16.22
C SER A 433 3.08 -28.18 16.35
N LEU A 434 2.70 -27.05 16.95
CA LEU A 434 1.31 -26.64 17.20
C LEU A 434 0.86 -25.55 16.23
N THR A 435 1.77 -24.73 15.73
CA THR A 435 1.57 -23.72 14.66
C THR A 435 2.93 -23.31 14.11
N ASN A 436 3.09 -23.28 12.78
CA ASN A 436 4.34 -22.92 12.10
C ASN A 436 4.05 -21.84 11.05
N ILE A 437 4.67 -20.67 11.21
CA ILE A 437 4.55 -19.51 10.32
C ILE A 437 5.87 -19.33 9.58
N GLU A 438 5.95 -19.88 8.38
CA GLU A 438 7.20 -19.90 7.61
C GLU A 438 7.51 -18.58 6.90
N THR A 439 8.79 -18.42 6.58
CA THR A 439 9.34 -17.42 5.65
C THR A 439 10.29 -18.12 4.69
N LEU A 440 10.35 -17.69 3.43
CA LEU A 440 11.29 -18.19 2.44
C LEU A 440 12.01 -17.02 1.74
N PRO A 441 13.36 -16.96 1.78
CA PRO A 441 14.26 -17.72 2.65
C PRO A 441 14.23 -17.20 4.10
N ALA A 442 13.89 -18.04 5.07
CA ALA A 442 14.05 -17.72 6.49
C ALA A 442 15.53 -17.51 6.82
N ARG A 443 15.86 -16.39 7.47
CA ARG A 443 17.21 -16.09 7.97
C ARG A 443 17.41 -16.47 9.43
N ALA A 444 16.32 -16.55 10.19
CA ALA A 444 16.25 -16.96 11.57
C ALA A 444 14.89 -17.64 11.81
N ARG A 445 14.80 -18.43 12.89
CA ARG A 445 13.58 -19.11 13.33
C ARG A 445 13.43 -18.95 14.84
N ILE A 446 12.36 -18.32 15.26
CA ILE A 446 11.95 -18.26 16.68
C ILE A 446 11.13 -19.52 16.98
N VAL A 447 11.44 -20.19 18.08
CA VAL A 447 10.67 -21.32 18.62
C VAL A 447 10.10 -20.92 19.97
N ILE A 448 8.78 -20.99 20.08
CA ILE A 448 7.99 -20.69 21.27
C ILE A 448 7.47 -22.01 21.83
N LYS A 449 7.70 -22.28 23.11
CA LYS A 449 7.17 -23.47 23.79
C LYS A 449 5.85 -23.13 24.47
N ALA A 450 4.87 -24.01 24.38
CA ALA A 450 3.56 -23.82 25.01
C ALA A 450 3.13 -25.07 25.80
N ASP A 451 2.47 -24.83 26.93
CA ASP A 451 1.76 -25.87 27.69
C ASP A 451 0.29 -25.91 27.29
N LEU A 452 -0.26 -27.13 27.19
CA LEU A 452 -1.67 -27.36 26.91
C LEU A 452 -2.42 -27.83 28.16
N ASN A 453 -3.67 -27.39 28.33
CA ASN A 453 -4.60 -27.99 29.30
C ASN A 453 -5.24 -29.29 28.73
N PRO A 454 -6.02 -30.05 29.52
CA PRO A 454 -6.67 -31.27 29.04
C PRO A 454 -7.66 -31.10 27.86
N ALA A 455 -8.08 -29.87 27.55
CA ALA A 455 -8.91 -29.54 26.39
C ALA A 455 -8.08 -29.12 25.15
N GLY A 456 -6.74 -29.11 25.24
CA GLY A 456 -5.84 -28.69 24.17
C GLY A 456 -5.65 -27.18 24.02
N GLU A 457 -6.15 -26.38 24.96
CA GLU A 457 -5.94 -24.91 24.98
C GLU A 457 -4.55 -24.57 25.54
N ARG A 458 -3.90 -23.56 24.96
CA ARG A 458 -2.55 -23.12 25.37
C ARG A 458 -2.61 -22.25 26.62
N VAL A 459 -2.22 -22.79 27.78
CA VAL A 459 -2.36 -22.10 29.08
C VAL A 459 -1.13 -21.30 29.53
N ALA A 460 0.05 -21.64 29.04
CA ALA A 460 1.29 -20.90 29.31
C ALA A 460 2.21 -20.92 28.09
N TYR A 461 3.00 -19.85 27.93
CA TYR A 461 4.01 -19.72 26.89
C TYR A 461 5.40 -19.56 27.52
N TYR A 462 6.42 -20.06 26.84
CA TYR A 462 7.81 -20.08 27.29
C TYR A 462 8.73 -19.71 26.13
N GLN A 463 9.71 -18.85 26.39
CA GLN A 463 10.85 -18.68 25.49
C GLN A 463 11.92 -19.73 25.80
N ASP A 464 12.68 -20.12 24.78
CA ASP A 464 13.83 -20.99 25.01
C ASP A 464 14.95 -20.25 25.75
N ALA A 465 15.54 -20.95 26.71
CA ALA A 465 16.68 -20.46 27.49
C ALA A 465 18.00 -20.90 26.84
N ALA A 466 19.13 -20.42 27.37
CA ALA A 466 20.45 -20.89 26.94
C ALA A 466 20.57 -22.43 27.15
N PRO A 467 21.31 -23.15 26.29
CA PRO A 467 21.45 -24.60 26.39
C PRO A 467 21.85 -25.07 27.80
N GLY A 468 21.05 -25.97 28.38
CA GLY A 468 21.22 -26.45 29.76
C GLY A 468 20.35 -25.75 30.81
N HIS A 469 19.65 -24.66 30.47
CA HIS A 469 18.72 -23.96 31.38
C HIS A 469 17.25 -24.34 31.11
N SER A 470 16.42 -24.25 32.17
CA SER A 470 14.96 -24.41 32.07
C SER A 470 14.33 -23.32 31.19
N PRO A 471 13.31 -23.62 30.36
CA PRO A 471 12.57 -22.62 29.59
C PRO A 471 12.01 -21.50 30.47
N ILE A 472 12.14 -20.26 30.02
CA ILE A 472 11.71 -19.08 30.80
C ILE A 472 10.23 -18.83 30.51
N PRO A 473 9.34 -18.84 31.53
CA PRO A 473 7.92 -18.55 31.32
C PRO A 473 7.70 -17.09 30.92
N SER A 474 6.63 -16.86 30.16
CA SER A 474 6.07 -15.53 29.91
C SER A 474 5.84 -14.78 31.22
N ARG A 475 6.39 -13.58 31.34
CA ARG A 475 6.21 -12.73 32.52
C ARG A 475 4.87 -12.00 32.44
N PRO A 476 4.04 -11.99 33.50
CA PRO A 476 2.94 -11.04 33.59
C PRO A 476 3.51 -9.63 33.69
N ILE A 477 2.99 -8.69 32.89
CA ILE A 477 3.30 -7.27 33.03
C ILE A 477 2.27 -6.70 33.99
N GLU A 478 2.68 -6.35 35.21
CA GLU A 478 1.76 -6.05 36.32
C GLU A 478 0.77 -4.91 35.97
N ASP A 479 1.30 -3.82 35.39
CA ASP A 479 0.52 -2.65 34.94
C ASP A 479 -0.19 -2.83 33.59
N GLN A 480 -0.01 -3.95 32.87
CA GLN A 480 -0.48 -4.07 31.49
C GLN A 480 -1.06 -5.45 31.15
N SER A 481 -2.39 -5.53 31.05
CA SER A 481 -3.09 -6.72 30.56
C SER A 481 -2.78 -6.99 29.08
N PHE A 482 -1.89 -7.95 28.84
CA PHE A 482 -1.46 -8.44 27.53
C PHE A 482 -1.45 -9.97 27.49
N SER A 483 -1.74 -10.53 26.31
CA SER A 483 -1.57 -11.97 26.08
C SER A 483 -0.12 -12.40 26.37
N PRO A 484 0.13 -13.47 27.14
CA PRO A 484 1.49 -13.85 27.53
C PRO A 484 2.40 -14.25 26.35
N LEU A 485 1.82 -14.59 25.20
CA LEU A 485 2.53 -14.82 23.94
C LEU A 485 3.31 -13.57 23.46
N ILE A 486 2.89 -12.36 23.84
CA ILE A 486 3.52 -11.11 23.39
C ILE A 486 4.86 -10.87 24.10
N ASP A 487 4.96 -11.11 25.41
CA ASP A 487 6.23 -11.04 26.16
C ASP A 487 7.25 -12.01 25.56
N VAL A 488 6.84 -13.26 25.34
CA VAL A 488 7.69 -14.30 24.74
C VAL A 488 8.12 -13.90 23.32
N LEU A 489 7.20 -13.48 22.44
CA LEU A 489 7.54 -13.11 21.07
C LEU A 489 8.47 -11.89 20.98
N LEU A 490 8.35 -10.92 21.90
CA LEU A 490 9.20 -9.72 21.90
C LEU A 490 10.54 -9.89 22.61
N ASN A 491 10.70 -10.90 23.48
CA ASN A 491 11.95 -11.15 24.22
C ASN A 491 12.77 -12.36 23.72
N THR A 492 12.16 -13.33 23.02
CA THR A 492 12.89 -14.50 22.47
C THR A 492 14.03 -14.09 21.54
N ASP A 493 15.09 -14.90 21.50
CA ASP A 493 16.32 -14.68 20.74
C ASP A 493 17.00 -13.31 20.98
N ASN A 494 17.03 -12.86 22.23
CA ASN A 494 17.49 -11.53 22.63
C ASN A 494 16.65 -10.41 22.00
N GLY A 495 15.34 -10.63 21.84
CA GLY A 495 14.37 -9.70 21.30
C GLY A 495 14.58 -9.36 19.82
N GLN A 496 14.74 -10.36 18.94
CA GLN A 496 14.89 -10.12 17.50
C GLN A 496 13.69 -9.37 16.90
N VAL A 497 12.44 -9.73 17.27
CA VAL A 497 11.23 -9.05 16.78
C VAL A 497 11.18 -7.59 17.24
N ARG A 498 11.51 -7.33 18.52
CA ARG A 498 11.63 -5.98 19.08
C ARG A 498 12.65 -5.12 18.30
N LYS A 499 13.83 -5.68 18.03
CA LYS A 499 14.89 -5.03 17.24
C LYS A 499 14.46 -4.76 15.80
N ALA A 500 13.83 -5.73 15.13
CA ALA A 500 13.34 -5.60 13.76
C ALA A 500 12.26 -4.51 13.60
N LEU A 501 11.46 -4.26 14.64
CA LEU A 501 10.38 -3.27 14.65
C LEU A 501 10.76 -1.91 15.25
N ALA A 502 12.03 -1.74 15.65
CA ALA A 502 12.57 -0.57 16.35
C ALA A 502 11.74 -0.17 17.58
N LEU A 503 11.40 -1.17 18.41
CA LEU A 503 10.61 -1.00 19.62
C LEU A 503 11.51 -0.98 20.87
N GLY A 504 11.10 -0.22 21.89
CA GLY A 504 11.63 -0.29 23.25
C GLY A 504 11.22 -1.58 23.98
N GLU A 505 11.80 -1.84 25.15
CA GLU A 505 11.51 -3.06 25.93
C GLU A 505 10.02 -3.16 26.33
N TRP A 506 9.39 -2.01 26.62
CA TRP A 506 8.05 -1.89 27.21
C TRP A 506 6.96 -1.47 26.19
N ASP A 507 7.29 -1.47 24.90
CA ASP A 507 6.41 -0.97 23.81
C ASP A 507 5.30 -1.97 23.41
N PHE A 508 4.85 -2.83 24.32
CA PHE A 508 3.84 -3.87 24.10
C PHE A 508 2.56 -3.32 23.46
N ARG A 509 2.11 -2.12 23.88
CA ARG A 509 0.94 -1.42 23.31
C ARG A 509 1.16 -0.97 21.88
N ILE A 510 2.34 -0.46 21.56
CA ILE A 510 2.71 -0.02 20.21
C ILE A 510 2.81 -1.22 19.27
N PHE A 511 3.39 -2.33 19.74
CA PHE A 511 3.39 -3.59 19.01
C PHE A 511 1.97 -4.09 18.73
N ALA A 512 1.12 -4.17 19.75
CA ALA A 512 -0.25 -4.69 19.64
C ALA A 512 -1.15 -3.83 18.75
N ASP A 513 -1.13 -2.50 18.90
CA ASP A 513 -1.95 -1.63 18.05
C ASP A 513 -1.44 -1.62 16.59
N ARG A 514 -0.11 -1.66 16.31
CA ARG A 514 0.44 -1.88 14.94
C ARG A 514 0.06 -3.23 14.35
N LEU A 515 0.06 -4.30 15.16
CA LEU A 515 -0.32 -5.64 14.74
C LEU A 515 -1.81 -5.73 14.39
N LEU A 516 -2.66 -5.02 15.15
CA LEU A 516 -4.09 -4.91 14.87
C LEU A 516 -4.38 -4.03 13.64
N GLU A 517 -3.65 -2.93 13.44
CA GLU A 517 -3.68 -2.13 12.20
C GLU A 517 -3.35 -2.99 10.97
N ASN A 518 -2.34 -3.86 11.07
CA ASN A 518 -2.00 -4.82 10.00
C ASN A 518 -3.13 -5.83 9.76
N ILE A 519 -3.79 -6.33 10.81
CA ILE A 519 -4.94 -7.25 10.68
C ILE A 519 -6.14 -6.55 10.03
N VAL A 520 -6.47 -5.33 10.45
CA VAL A 520 -7.52 -4.50 9.83
C VAL A 520 -7.20 -4.27 8.35
N THR A 521 -5.98 -3.87 8.03
CA THR A 521 -5.52 -3.66 6.65
C THR A 521 -5.60 -4.95 5.81
N ASN A 522 -5.39 -6.12 6.43
CA ASN A 522 -5.53 -7.41 5.78
C ASN A 522 -6.99 -7.89 5.62
N GLU A 523 -7.93 -7.40 6.44
CA GLU A 523 -9.39 -7.59 6.29
C GLU A 523 -10.05 -6.56 5.36
N ASN A 524 -9.47 -5.36 5.22
CA ASN A 524 -9.90 -4.39 4.22
C ASN A 524 -9.77 -5.03 2.83
N ALA A 525 -10.88 -5.12 2.10
CA ALA A 525 -10.91 -5.62 0.72
C ALA A 525 -11.21 -4.53 -0.32
N LEU A 526 -11.48 -3.28 0.07
CA LEU A 526 -11.82 -2.23 -0.90
C LEU A 526 -10.62 -1.88 -1.79
N LEU A 527 -10.93 -1.48 -3.02
CA LEU A 527 -9.99 -0.81 -3.89
C LEU A 527 -9.78 0.65 -3.44
N PRO A 528 -8.54 1.16 -3.50
CA PRO A 528 -8.20 2.54 -3.23
C PRO A 528 -8.82 3.49 -4.28
N PRO A 529 -8.96 4.80 -3.99
CA PRO A 529 -9.52 5.77 -4.95
C PRO A 529 -8.81 5.82 -6.31
N SER A 530 -7.49 5.57 -6.34
CA SER A 530 -6.69 5.48 -7.58
C SER A 530 -7.08 4.30 -8.49
N LEU A 531 -7.79 3.31 -7.97
CA LEU A 531 -8.36 2.18 -8.70
C LEU A 531 -9.89 2.27 -8.81
N GLY A 532 -10.50 3.42 -8.48
CA GLY A 532 -11.95 3.69 -8.58
C GLY A 532 -12.56 3.67 -9.99
N ARG A 533 -11.77 3.27 -11.01
CA ARG A 533 -12.21 2.93 -12.38
C ARG A 533 -12.67 1.46 -12.53
N PHE A 534 -12.28 0.59 -11.61
CA PHE A 534 -12.70 -0.81 -11.54
C PHE A 534 -13.98 -1.02 -10.71
N VAL A 535 -14.42 0.01 -9.99
CA VAL A 535 -15.67 0.01 -9.21
C VAL A 535 -16.83 0.31 -10.14
N SER A 536 -17.77 -0.62 -10.25
CA SER A 536 -18.97 -0.48 -11.07
C SER A 536 -19.82 0.71 -10.61
N ARG A 537 -20.33 1.46 -11.59
CA ARG A 537 -21.27 2.58 -11.40
C ARG A 537 -22.59 2.36 -12.15
N ASP A 538 -22.76 1.15 -12.68
CA ASP A 538 -23.94 0.71 -13.40
C ASP A 538 -25.11 0.60 -12.41
N ALA A 539 -26.15 1.41 -12.62
CA ALA A 539 -27.30 1.48 -11.71
C ALA A 539 -28.06 0.14 -11.61
N GLN A 540 -28.06 -0.68 -12.66
CA GLN A 540 -28.68 -2.00 -12.63
C GLN A 540 -27.83 -2.98 -11.81
N VAL A 541 -26.50 -2.94 -11.96
CA VAL A 541 -25.57 -3.75 -11.14
C VAL A 541 -25.67 -3.36 -9.66
N LEU A 542 -25.78 -2.07 -9.34
CA LEU A 542 -25.91 -1.59 -7.96
C LEU A 542 -27.27 -1.97 -7.35
N ALA A 543 -28.38 -1.78 -8.08
CA ALA A 543 -29.71 -2.17 -7.62
C ALA A 543 -29.84 -3.70 -7.44
N ASP A 544 -29.28 -4.50 -8.35
CA ASP A 544 -29.22 -5.95 -8.17
C ASP A 544 -28.37 -6.31 -6.94
N ALA A 545 -27.19 -5.70 -6.78
CA ALA A 545 -26.32 -5.89 -5.62
C ALA A 545 -27.01 -5.57 -4.28
N GLU A 546 -27.94 -4.63 -4.23
CA GLU A 546 -28.72 -4.36 -3.01
C GLU A 546 -29.62 -5.53 -2.60
N THR A 547 -30.04 -6.39 -3.55
CA THR A 547 -30.87 -7.56 -3.29
C THR A 547 -30.07 -8.82 -2.94
N ARG A 548 -28.81 -8.94 -3.37
CA ARG A 548 -27.99 -10.16 -3.20
C ARG A 548 -27.46 -10.34 -1.77
N LEU A 549 -27.75 -11.49 -1.17
CA LEU A 549 -27.16 -11.91 0.12
C LEU A 549 -25.70 -12.39 0.00
N THR A 550 -25.33 -12.99 -1.14
CA THR A 550 -23.95 -13.41 -1.46
C THR A 550 -23.07 -12.21 -1.82
N ASP A 551 -21.75 -12.37 -1.67
CA ASP A 551 -20.74 -11.36 -2.10
C ASP A 551 -20.24 -11.59 -3.54
N ASP A 552 -20.80 -12.56 -4.26
CA ASP A 552 -20.59 -12.84 -5.68
C ASP A 552 -21.91 -13.27 -6.35
N TRP A 553 -22.06 -12.89 -7.63
CA TRP A 553 -23.22 -13.24 -8.46
C TRP A 553 -22.94 -12.98 -9.96
N TRP A 554 -23.84 -13.47 -10.82
CA TRP A 554 -23.83 -13.20 -12.25
C TRP A 554 -25.04 -12.33 -12.65
N LEU A 555 -24.83 -11.41 -13.59
CA LEU A 555 -25.88 -10.60 -14.21
C LEU A 555 -25.50 -10.36 -15.68
N ASN A 556 -26.36 -10.79 -16.62
CA ASN A 556 -26.15 -10.67 -18.07
C ASN A 556 -24.75 -11.19 -18.52
N ASP A 557 -24.43 -12.43 -18.11
CA ASP A 557 -23.16 -13.13 -18.35
C ASP A 557 -21.87 -12.43 -17.87
N ARG A 558 -22.02 -11.37 -17.06
CA ARG A 558 -20.93 -10.67 -16.35
C ARG A 558 -20.91 -11.12 -14.89
N HIS A 559 -19.73 -11.42 -14.35
CA HIS A 559 -19.56 -11.86 -12.96
C HIS A 559 -19.15 -10.70 -12.05
N PHE A 560 -19.96 -10.42 -11.03
CA PHE A 560 -19.76 -9.30 -10.11
C PHE A 560 -19.40 -9.78 -8.71
N VAL A 561 -18.55 -8.99 -8.06
CA VAL A 561 -18.00 -9.26 -6.74
C VAL A 561 -18.18 -8.04 -5.85
N ARG A 562 -18.66 -8.26 -4.62
CA ARG A 562 -18.77 -7.24 -3.56
C ARG A 562 -17.52 -7.27 -2.68
N LEU A 563 -16.67 -6.27 -2.85
CA LEU A 563 -15.60 -5.96 -1.91
C LEU A 563 -16.19 -5.24 -0.69
N ARG A 564 -15.66 -5.52 0.51
CA ARG A 564 -16.14 -4.96 1.78
C ARG A 564 -15.03 -4.35 2.62
N HIS A 565 -15.38 -3.34 3.40
CA HIS A 565 -14.58 -2.82 4.50
C HIS A 565 -15.13 -3.27 5.86
N LEU A 566 -14.33 -3.12 6.92
CA LEU A 566 -14.77 -3.39 8.29
C LEU A 566 -15.78 -2.34 8.80
N ASP A 567 -15.74 -1.10 8.31
CA ASP A 567 -16.73 -0.06 8.63
C ASP A 567 -18.06 -0.17 7.86
N GLY A 568 -18.27 -1.28 7.16
CA GLY A 568 -19.50 -1.53 6.40
C GLY A 568 -19.53 -0.91 5.00
N ARG A 569 -18.56 -0.07 4.60
CA ARG A 569 -18.44 0.38 3.20
C ARG A 569 -18.27 -0.81 2.25
N THR A 570 -18.83 -0.70 1.06
CA THR A 570 -18.75 -1.71 0.00
C THR A 570 -18.33 -1.08 -1.32
N GLN A 571 -17.81 -1.90 -2.22
CA GLN A 571 -17.60 -1.58 -3.63
C GLN A 571 -17.99 -2.80 -4.46
N ILE A 572 -18.72 -2.59 -5.55
CA ILE A 572 -18.99 -3.66 -6.52
C ILE A 572 -17.95 -3.56 -7.64
N VAL A 573 -17.34 -4.69 -8.00
CA VAL A 573 -16.36 -4.77 -9.08
C VAL A 573 -16.75 -5.90 -10.05
N GLU A 574 -16.41 -5.72 -11.32
CA GLU A 574 -16.61 -6.75 -12.33
C GLU A 574 -15.37 -7.65 -12.39
N THR A 575 -15.57 -8.94 -12.70
CA THR A 575 -14.52 -9.94 -12.68
C THR A 575 -14.72 -11.02 -13.74
N LYS A 576 -13.67 -11.79 -14.02
CA LYS A 576 -13.70 -13.00 -14.87
C LYS A 576 -12.96 -14.15 -14.18
N PRO A 577 -13.51 -15.38 -14.12
CA PRO A 577 -12.77 -16.53 -13.59
C PRO A 577 -11.55 -16.85 -14.48
N VAL A 578 -10.39 -17.08 -13.86
CA VAL A 578 -9.16 -17.51 -14.54
C VAL A 578 -9.11 -19.03 -14.53
N SER A 579 -8.93 -19.65 -15.70
CA SER A 579 -9.24 -21.07 -15.98
C SER A 579 -8.37 -22.12 -15.28
N VAL A 580 -7.34 -21.73 -14.50
CA VAL A 580 -6.34 -22.65 -13.94
C VAL A 580 -6.24 -22.61 -12.41
N ASP A 581 -6.36 -21.43 -11.79
CA ASP A 581 -5.96 -21.22 -10.38
C ASP A 581 -7.13 -20.96 -9.41
N GLY A 582 -8.38 -20.90 -9.89
CA GLY A 582 -9.54 -20.47 -9.07
C GLY A 582 -9.50 -18.99 -8.63
N GLY A 583 -8.51 -18.22 -9.11
CA GLY A 583 -8.47 -16.76 -8.99
C GLY A 583 -9.36 -16.08 -10.03
N TYR A 584 -9.73 -14.83 -9.77
CA TYR A 584 -10.63 -14.06 -10.64
C TYR A 584 -9.94 -12.77 -11.07
N GLU A 585 -9.87 -12.48 -12.36
CA GLU A 585 -9.31 -11.23 -12.87
C GLU A 585 -10.31 -10.09 -12.69
N LEU A 586 -9.87 -8.96 -12.12
CA LEU A 586 -10.64 -7.72 -12.00
C LEU A 586 -10.75 -7.03 -13.37
N LEU A 587 -11.96 -6.91 -13.91
CA LEU A 587 -12.18 -6.29 -15.21
C LEU A 587 -12.30 -4.76 -15.10
N GLY A 588 -11.64 -4.04 -16.00
CA GLY A 588 -11.81 -2.60 -16.17
C GLY A 588 -13.12 -2.29 -16.89
N PHE A 589 -13.84 -1.26 -16.43
CA PHE A 589 -15.13 -0.90 -17.00
C PHE A 589 -14.95 -0.19 -18.36
N GLY A 590 -14.92 -0.98 -19.45
CA GLY A 590 -15.08 -0.47 -20.82
C GLY A 590 -13.83 0.04 -21.53
N GLU A 591 -12.69 -0.68 -21.47
CA GLU A 591 -11.60 -0.52 -22.45
C GLU A 591 -10.72 -1.79 -22.52
N GLY A 592 -10.22 -2.14 -23.71
CA GLY A 592 -9.57 -3.43 -24.03
C GLY A 592 -8.15 -3.63 -23.49
N LEU A 593 -7.91 -3.33 -22.21
CA LEU A 593 -6.59 -3.40 -21.57
C LEU A 593 -6.35 -4.75 -20.89
N GLY A 594 -5.86 -5.74 -21.66
CA GLY A 594 -5.41 -7.03 -21.09
C GLY A 594 -4.21 -6.85 -20.16
N MET A 595 -4.41 -7.03 -18.84
CA MET A 595 -3.39 -6.81 -17.81
C MET A 595 -3.53 -7.81 -16.65
N GLU A 596 -2.92 -9.00 -16.82
CA GLU A 596 -3.00 -10.19 -15.94
C GLU A 596 -2.73 -9.98 -14.44
N SER A 597 -2.17 -8.82 -14.07
CA SER A 597 -1.95 -8.40 -12.67
C SER A 597 -3.25 -8.13 -11.90
N SER A 598 -4.42 -8.10 -12.56
CA SER A 598 -5.76 -7.81 -12.03
C SER A 598 -6.33 -8.70 -10.90
N ARG A 599 -5.66 -9.78 -10.48
CA ARG A 599 -6.34 -10.91 -9.77
C ARG A 599 -6.90 -10.56 -8.38
N LEU A 600 -8.10 -11.05 -8.07
CA LEU A 600 -8.71 -11.17 -6.74
C LEU A 600 -8.71 -12.63 -6.26
N THR A 601 -8.86 -12.82 -4.95
CA THR A 601 -9.00 -14.16 -4.32
C THR A 601 -10.20 -14.21 -3.38
N SER A 602 -10.98 -15.28 -3.44
CA SER A 602 -12.02 -15.57 -2.44
C SER A 602 -11.43 -16.38 -1.28
N ARG A 603 -11.76 -15.99 -0.04
CA ARG A 603 -11.36 -16.65 1.20
C ARG A 603 -12.56 -16.70 2.14
N SER A 604 -13.08 -17.89 2.40
CA SER A 604 -14.27 -18.11 3.25
C SER A 604 -15.51 -17.29 2.82
N GLY A 605 -15.80 -17.27 1.52
CA GLY A 605 -16.94 -16.53 0.95
C GLY A 605 -16.77 -15.00 0.93
N LYS A 606 -15.54 -14.51 1.13
CA LYS A 606 -15.21 -13.08 1.07
C LYS A 606 -14.08 -12.82 0.09
N TRP A 607 -14.21 -11.74 -0.67
CA TRP A 607 -13.32 -11.40 -1.76
C TRP A 607 -12.27 -10.39 -1.32
N TYR A 608 -11.01 -10.61 -1.71
CA TYR A 608 -9.88 -9.75 -1.34
C TYR A 608 -8.94 -9.50 -2.52
N PRO A 609 -8.52 -8.24 -2.76
CA PRO A 609 -7.41 -7.95 -3.65
C PRO A 609 -6.07 -8.34 -2.99
N PRO A 610 -5.03 -8.69 -3.77
CA PRO A 610 -3.67 -8.85 -3.28
C PRO A 610 -3.18 -7.56 -2.59
N PRO A 611 -2.18 -7.66 -1.70
CA PRO A 611 -1.69 -6.50 -0.95
C PRO A 611 -1.28 -5.31 -1.82
N LEU A 612 -0.75 -5.57 -3.02
CA LEU A 612 -0.42 -4.53 -4.00
C LEU A 612 -1.65 -3.68 -4.35
N LEU A 613 -2.69 -4.26 -4.97
CA LEU A 613 -3.87 -3.49 -5.41
C LEU A 613 -4.55 -2.69 -4.27
N ARG A 614 -4.48 -3.17 -3.02
CA ARG A 614 -4.99 -2.42 -1.86
C ARG A 614 -4.17 -1.17 -1.52
N MET A 615 -2.85 -1.18 -1.75
CA MET A 615 -1.92 -0.07 -1.41
C MET A 615 -1.93 1.09 -2.44
N GLY A 616 -3.07 1.46 -3.01
CA GLY A 616 -3.14 2.55 -4.00
C GLY A 616 -2.66 2.20 -5.41
N PHE A 617 -2.30 0.94 -5.66
CA PHE A 617 -1.30 0.55 -6.65
C PHE A 617 -1.83 0.47 -8.09
N ASN A 618 -1.96 1.64 -8.72
CA ASN A 618 -2.07 1.75 -10.17
C ASN A 618 -0.65 1.81 -10.80
N PRO A 619 -0.28 0.89 -11.70
CA PRO A 619 1.02 0.89 -12.39
C PRO A 619 1.42 2.24 -13.00
N THR A 620 0.43 2.98 -13.51
CA THR A 620 0.60 4.23 -14.26
C THR A 620 0.39 5.50 -13.40
N SER A 621 0.44 5.40 -12.07
CA SER A 621 0.24 6.56 -11.20
C SER A 621 1.53 7.35 -10.95
N SER A 622 1.47 8.67 -11.12
CA SER A 622 2.56 9.59 -10.74
C SER A 622 2.92 9.46 -9.26
N THR A 623 1.96 9.15 -8.38
CA THR A 623 2.19 8.86 -6.95
C THR A 623 3.10 7.63 -6.73
N PHE A 624 2.98 6.59 -7.56
CA PHE A 624 3.87 5.43 -7.49
C PHE A 624 5.28 5.78 -7.96
N ARG A 625 5.41 6.44 -9.12
CA ARG A 625 6.67 7.00 -9.64
C ARG A 625 7.38 7.82 -8.55
N GLU A 626 6.69 8.79 -7.98
CA GLU A 626 7.19 9.68 -6.92
C GLU A 626 7.61 8.91 -5.65
N SER A 627 6.88 7.84 -5.30
CA SER A 627 7.22 6.99 -4.16
C SER A 627 8.49 6.16 -4.36
N ILE A 628 8.80 5.75 -5.61
CA ILE A 628 10.07 5.10 -5.92
C ILE A 628 11.19 6.13 -5.99
N VAL A 629 10.99 7.27 -6.64
CA VAL A 629 11.97 8.39 -6.69
C VAL A 629 12.39 8.77 -5.27
N THR A 630 11.43 9.06 -4.39
CA THR A 630 11.66 9.42 -2.98
C THR A 630 12.27 8.27 -2.17
N ARG A 631 12.03 7.00 -2.54
CA ARG A 631 12.66 5.83 -1.89
C ARG A 631 14.11 5.67 -2.33
N LEU A 632 14.42 5.82 -3.62
CA LEU A 632 15.77 5.77 -4.16
C LEU A 632 16.62 6.92 -3.58
N GLU A 633 16.07 8.13 -3.57
CA GLU A 633 16.65 9.34 -2.98
C GLU A 633 17.09 9.11 -1.53
N ARG A 634 16.22 8.50 -0.71
CA ARG A 634 16.53 8.13 0.68
C ARG A 634 17.51 6.97 0.86
N THR A 635 17.84 6.22 -0.19
CA THR A 635 18.85 5.15 -0.15
C THR A 635 20.17 5.53 -0.83
N LEU A 636 20.29 6.74 -1.36
CA LEU A 636 21.58 7.28 -1.82
C LEU A 636 22.53 7.55 -0.64
N PRO A 637 23.85 7.44 -0.84
CA PRO A 637 24.84 7.93 0.13
C PRO A 637 24.72 9.46 0.37
N PRO A 638 24.97 9.96 1.59
CA PRO A 638 25.05 11.40 1.84
C PRO A 638 26.09 12.07 0.94
N GLY A 639 25.71 13.15 0.26
CA GLY A 639 26.57 13.83 -0.73
C GLY A 639 26.59 13.19 -2.13
N SER A 640 25.70 12.25 -2.42
CA SER A 640 25.54 11.67 -3.76
C SER A 640 25.27 12.75 -4.83
N PRO A 641 25.88 12.67 -6.03
CA PRO A 641 25.68 13.62 -7.13
C PRO A 641 24.37 13.40 -7.91
N VAL A 642 23.48 12.52 -7.44
CA VAL A 642 22.27 12.10 -8.16
C VAL A 642 21.09 13.02 -7.84
N THR A 643 20.59 13.72 -8.86
CA THR A 643 19.46 14.66 -8.73
C THR A 643 18.09 13.94 -8.83
N ARG A 644 17.04 14.60 -8.34
CA ARG A 644 15.66 14.10 -8.42
C ARG A 644 15.23 13.83 -9.86
N ASP A 645 15.47 14.77 -10.77
CA ASP A 645 15.19 14.68 -12.22
C ASP A 645 15.87 13.49 -12.91
N LEU A 646 16.97 12.98 -12.34
CA LEU A 646 17.69 11.82 -12.83
C LEU A 646 17.12 10.53 -12.25
N LEU A 647 16.76 10.50 -10.96
CA LEU A 647 15.98 9.40 -10.38
C LEU A 647 14.62 9.24 -11.07
N GLU A 648 13.96 10.35 -11.42
CA GLU A 648 12.71 10.37 -12.17
C GLU A 648 12.84 9.70 -13.53
N ARG A 649 13.80 10.10 -14.36
CA ARG A 649 14.10 9.44 -15.64
C ARG A 649 14.46 7.97 -15.47
N ILE A 650 15.26 7.63 -14.46
CA ILE A 650 15.61 6.24 -14.15
C ILE A 650 14.36 5.40 -13.80
N VAL A 651 13.37 5.99 -13.12
CA VAL A 651 12.09 5.32 -12.83
C VAL A 651 11.23 5.19 -14.09
N ASP A 652 11.16 6.21 -14.93
CA ASP A 652 10.37 6.18 -16.18
C ASP A 652 10.98 5.21 -17.23
N GLU A 653 12.30 5.04 -17.25
CA GLU A 653 13.02 4.16 -18.18
C GLU A 653 13.14 2.69 -17.68
N THR A 654 12.89 2.42 -16.40
CA THR A 654 13.04 1.06 -15.83
C THR A 654 11.74 0.23 -15.97
N PRO A 655 11.78 -0.98 -16.57
CA PRO A 655 10.60 -1.84 -16.68
C PRO A 655 9.89 -2.12 -15.36
N TYR A 656 8.57 -2.00 -15.36
CA TYR A 656 7.71 -2.09 -14.16
C TYR A 656 7.94 -3.31 -13.24
N PRO A 657 8.16 -4.56 -13.74
CA PRO A 657 8.50 -5.69 -12.86
C PRO A 657 9.84 -5.52 -12.11
N ILE A 658 10.80 -4.80 -12.71
CA ILE A 658 12.10 -4.48 -12.10
C ILE A 658 11.93 -3.37 -11.06
N LEU A 659 11.12 -2.34 -11.35
CA LEU A 659 10.70 -1.35 -10.35
C LEU A 659 10.04 -2.01 -9.13
N ILE A 660 9.14 -2.97 -9.36
CA ILE A 660 8.51 -3.77 -8.29
C ILE A 660 9.54 -4.55 -7.48
N ALA A 661 10.48 -5.25 -8.13
CA ALA A 661 11.51 -6.02 -7.43
C ALA A 661 12.42 -5.11 -6.57
N SER A 662 12.91 -4.01 -7.14
CA SER A 662 13.77 -3.03 -6.48
C SER A 662 13.06 -2.28 -5.36
N ALA A 663 11.80 -1.87 -5.56
CA ALA A 663 10.99 -1.26 -4.51
C ALA A 663 10.62 -2.25 -3.40
N ASN A 664 10.59 -3.56 -3.69
CA ASN A 664 10.19 -4.58 -2.71
C ASN A 664 11.33 -5.16 -1.87
N VAL A 665 12.56 -5.24 -2.38
CA VAL A 665 13.70 -5.90 -1.71
C VAL A 665 14.87 -4.92 -1.54
N PRO A 666 15.05 -4.31 -0.34
CA PRO A 666 16.16 -3.38 -0.11
C PRO A 666 17.48 -4.15 -0.05
N SER A 667 18.39 -3.94 -1.00
CA SER A 667 19.71 -4.60 -0.97
C SER A 667 20.87 -3.74 -1.48
N VAL A 668 20.75 -2.44 -1.19
CA VAL A 668 21.70 -1.33 -1.40
C VAL A 668 21.59 -0.66 -2.78
N VAL A 669 21.62 0.67 -2.75
CA VAL A 669 21.85 1.55 -3.89
C VAL A 669 23.28 2.06 -3.78
N GLU A 670 24.21 1.35 -4.43
CA GLU A 670 25.63 1.68 -4.42
C GLU A 670 25.89 2.70 -5.55
N VAL A 671 26.30 3.92 -5.22
CA VAL A 671 26.94 4.81 -6.22
C VAL A 671 28.40 4.39 -6.31
N SER A 672 28.82 3.88 -7.47
CA SER A 672 30.20 3.42 -7.65
C SER A 672 31.19 4.60 -7.67
N PRO A 673 32.50 4.36 -7.44
CA PRO A 673 33.55 5.35 -7.69
C PRO A 673 33.64 5.86 -9.15
N SER A 674 32.99 5.18 -10.09
CA SER A 674 32.85 5.57 -11.50
C SER A 674 31.58 6.37 -11.82
N GLY A 675 30.69 6.61 -10.84
CA GLY A 675 29.41 7.29 -11.08
C GLY A 675 28.29 6.39 -11.64
N GLU A 676 28.32 5.08 -11.40
CA GLU A 676 27.20 4.18 -11.71
C GLU A 676 26.23 4.08 -10.52
N LEU A 677 24.92 4.16 -10.76
CA LEU A 677 23.89 3.80 -9.79
C LEU A 677 23.62 2.29 -9.86
N ILE A 678 24.13 1.55 -8.89
CA ILE A 678 23.95 0.09 -8.80
C ILE A 678 22.74 -0.20 -7.92
N LEU A 679 21.60 -0.53 -8.55
CA LEU A 679 20.41 -1.02 -7.87
C LEU A 679 20.56 -2.52 -7.60
N ALA A 680 20.97 -2.88 -6.39
CA ALA A 680 21.10 -4.28 -5.98
C ALA A 680 19.85 -4.78 -5.23
N THR A 681 19.40 -5.98 -5.59
CA THR A 681 18.27 -6.70 -4.99
C THR A 681 18.70 -8.08 -4.54
N GLY A 682 18.33 -8.50 -3.33
CA GLY A 682 18.63 -9.83 -2.79
C GLY A 682 19.46 -9.81 -1.51
N THR A 683 19.01 -10.58 -0.53
CA THR A 683 19.65 -10.72 0.79
C THR A 683 21.11 -11.18 0.66
N PRO A 684 22.08 -10.51 1.32
CA PRO A 684 23.45 -11.01 1.36
C PRO A 684 23.54 -12.36 2.10
N PRO A 685 24.50 -13.24 1.72
CA PRO A 685 25.61 -12.97 0.80
C PRO A 685 25.54 -13.67 -0.57
N ARG A 686 24.63 -14.63 -0.84
CA ARG A 686 24.77 -15.55 -2.00
C ARG A 686 23.94 -15.22 -3.26
N HIS A 687 22.93 -14.34 -3.20
CA HIS A 687 22.05 -14.06 -4.35
C HIS A 687 21.71 -12.56 -4.51
N ARG A 688 22.72 -11.68 -4.61
CA ARG A 688 22.51 -10.31 -5.13
C ARG A 688 22.28 -10.37 -6.65
N ARG A 689 21.11 -9.93 -7.13
CA ARG A 689 20.88 -9.50 -8.51
C ARG A 689 21.07 -7.98 -8.56
N SER A 690 22.12 -7.50 -9.23
CA SER A 690 22.40 -6.07 -9.40
C SER A 690 22.08 -5.60 -10.81
N THR A 691 21.29 -4.53 -10.90
CA THR A 691 21.05 -3.77 -12.12
C THR A 691 21.92 -2.53 -12.05
N ARG A 692 22.86 -2.36 -12.99
CA ARG A 692 23.69 -1.16 -13.06
C ARG A 692 23.04 -0.15 -14.00
N ILE A 693 22.93 1.09 -13.54
CA ILE A 693 22.34 2.20 -14.27
C ILE A 693 23.39 3.32 -14.29
N TYR A 694 23.98 3.57 -15.46
CA TYR A 694 25.02 4.59 -15.60
C TYR A 694 24.40 5.97 -15.41
N LEU A 695 24.91 6.76 -14.46
CA LEU A 695 24.47 8.13 -14.27
C LEU A 695 25.23 9.02 -15.26
N PRO A 696 24.57 9.91 -16.01
CA PRO A 696 25.24 10.96 -16.79
C PRO A 696 25.74 12.08 -15.86
N THR A 697 26.64 11.76 -14.93
CA THR A 697 27.36 12.77 -14.11
C THR A 697 28.46 13.42 -14.94
N ALA A 698 28.41 14.76 -15.05
CA ALA A 698 29.03 15.51 -16.14
C ALA A 698 30.58 15.64 -16.15
N SER A 699 31.33 14.97 -15.26
CA SER A 699 32.77 15.28 -15.06
C SER A 699 33.65 14.17 -14.46
N ALA A 700 33.32 12.88 -14.62
CA ALA A 700 34.10 11.77 -14.05
C ALA A 700 34.84 10.94 -15.11
N GLN A 701 36.18 10.95 -15.07
CA GLN A 701 37.06 10.12 -15.89
C GLN A 701 37.32 8.78 -15.17
N PRO A 702 37.21 7.60 -15.82
CA PRO A 702 37.25 6.32 -15.12
C PRO A 702 38.67 5.98 -14.60
N PRO A 703 38.82 5.45 -13.36
CA PRO A 703 40.11 5.11 -12.78
C PRO A 703 40.72 3.85 -13.40
N ALA A 704 42.06 3.76 -13.38
CA ALA A 704 42.81 2.66 -14.00
C ALA A 704 42.71 1.32 -13.24
N PRO A 705 42.87 0.15 -13.91
CA PRO A 705 42.72 -1.15 -13.28
C PRO A 705 43.91 -1.53 -12.39
N VAL A 706 43.64 -2.10 -11.22
CA VAL A 706 44.64 -2.72 -10.33
C VAL A 706 44.67 -4.24 -10.58
N GLN A 707 45.87 -4.83 -10.64
CA GLN A 707 46.03 -6.28 -10.84
C GLN A 707 45.69 -7.08 -9.56
N PRO A 708 44.95 -8.21 -9.66
CA PRO A 708 44.73 -9.13 -8.55
C PRO A 708 45.90 -10.15 -8.42
N PRO A 709 46.26 -10.58 -7.19
CA PRO A 709 47.34 -11.55 -6.96
C PRO A 709 46.89 -13.01 -7.13
N THR A 710 47.85 -13.88 -7.44
CA THR A 710 47.67 -15.32 -7.71
C THR A 710 47.53 -16.16 -6.43
N ALA A 711 46.58 -17.09 -6.40
CA ALA A 711 46.50 -18.17 -5.39
C ALA A 711 45.84 -19.44 -5.99
N THR A 712 46.24 -20.63 -5.51
CA THR A 712 46.00 -21.90 -6.22
C THR A 712 45.37 -22.97 -5.32
N ALA A 713 44.18 -23.47 -5.66
CA ALA A 713 43.54 -24.64 -5.05
C ALA A 713 42.47 -25.26 -6.00
N PRO A 714 42.20 -26.59 -5.94
CA PRO A 714 41.44 -27.29 -6.99
C PRO A 714 39.89 -27.32 -6.79
N PRO A 715 39.10 -27.40 -7.88
CA PRO A 715 37.62 -27.45 -7.82
C PRO A 715 37.02 -28.84 -8.10
N ARG A 716 35.82 -29.12 -7.55
CA ARG A 716 34.81 -30.08 -8.09
C ARG A 716 33.40 -29.79 -7.50
N PRO A 717 32.28 -30.29 -8.08
CA PRO A 717 31.46 -29.39 -8.91
C PRO A 717 29.95 -29.39 -8.62
N ALA A 718 29.23 -28.44 -9.25
CA ALA A 718 27.82 -28.46 -9.71
C ALA A 718 27.14 -27.07 -9.50
N THR A 719 26.41 -26.47 -10.43
CA THR A 719 26.29 -26.64 -11.89
C THR A 719 25.97 -25.25 -12.49
N PRO A 720 26.70 -24.76 -13.51
CA PRO A 720 26.43 -23.45 -14.10
C PRO A 720 25.26 -23.46 -15.11
N LEU A 721 24.82 -22.27 -15.54
CA LEU A 721 23.74 -22.03 -16.51
C LEU A 721 24.15 -22.44 -17.96
N SER A 722 24.32 -23.73 -18.23
CA SER A 722 24.70 -24.27 -19.54
C SER A 722 23.52 -24.50 -20.51
N ILE A 723 22.31 -24.72 -19.98
CA ILE A 723 21.16 -25.26 -20.74
C ILE A 723 20.70 -24.34 -21.90
N TYR A 724 20.96 -23.02 -21.83
CA TYR A 724 20.62 -22.07 -22.91
C TYR A 724 21.78 -21.73 -23.86
N ARG A 725 22.89 -22.49 -23.86
CA ARG A 725 23.95 -22.37 -24.87
C ARG A 725 23.91 -23.42 -25.99
N GLN A 726 23.14 -24.51 -25.85
CA GLN A 726 23.25 -25.70 -26.71
C GLN A 726 22.62 -25.58 -28.12
N HIS A 727 22.32 -24.38 -28.60
CA HIS A 727 21.73 -24.12 -29.92
C HIS A 727 22.52 -23.12 -30.79
N LEU A 728 23.75 -22.81 -30.40
CA LEU A 728 24.81 -22.41 -31.34
C LEU A 728 25.91 -23.46 -31.20
N ALA A 729 26.40 -23.95 -32.34
CA ALA A 729 27.16 -25.20 -32.40
C ALA A 729 28.55 -25.12 -31.74
N GLU A 730 29.09 -26.29 -31.41
CA GLU A 730 30.47 -26.46 -30.96
C GLU A 730 31.41 -26.18 -32.15
N GLU A 731 32.08 -25.04 -32.12
CA GLU A 731 33.02 -24.59 -33.16
C GLU A 731 34.21 -25.56 -33.33
N PRO A 732 34.77 -25.73 -34.55
CA PRO A 732 35.87 -26.65 -34.81
C PRO A 732 37.12 -26.29 -34.01
N ALA A 733 37.63 -27.26 -33.26
CA ALA A 733 38.76 -27.09 -32.35
C ALA A 733 40.08 -27.38 -33.06
N LEU A 734 41.02 -26.43 -32.96
CA LEU A 734 42.40 -26.61 -33.38
C LEU A 734 43.24 -27.13 -32.22
N HIS A 735 43.85 -28.31 -32.39
CA HIS A 735 44.82 -28.85 -31.45
C HIS A 735 46.24 -28.47 -31.90
N GLY A 736 46.78 -27.39 -31.31
CA GLY A 736 48.17 -26.95 -31.47
C GLY A 736 48.31 -25.44 -31.71
N ALA A 737 47.51 -24.89 -32.62
CA ALA A 737 47.60 -23.48 -33.00
C ALA A 737 47.05 -22.51 -31.93
N THR A 738 47.81 -21.45 -31.65
CA THR A 738 47.32 -20.30 -30.86
C THR A 738 46.64 -19.32 -31.82
N PRO A 739 45.38 -18.88 -31.60
CA PRO A 739 44.72 -17.94 -32.49
C PRO A 739 45.46 -16.60 -32.54
N THR A 740 45.71 -16.10 -33.75
CA THR A 740 46.50 -14.88 -33.96
C THR A 740 45.80 -13.67 -33.37
N ALA A 741 46.43 -13.00 -32.39
CA ALA A 741 45.81 -11.89 -31.66
C ALA A 741 45.46 -10.72 -32.59
N ALA A 742 44.18 -10.32 -32.61
CA ALA A 742 43.72 -9.17 -33.37
C ALA A 742 44.41 -7.86 -32.92
N PRO A 743 44.79 -6.97 -33.85
CA PRO A 743 45.60 -5.79 -33.54
C PRO A 743 44.84 -4.79 -32.65
N ALA A 744 45.51 -4.30 -31.61
CA ALA A 744 44.91 -3.57 -30.47
C ALA A 744 44.45 -2.12 -30.74
N GLN A 745 44.13 -1.74 -31.99
CA GLN A 745 43.82 -0.36 -32.40
C GLN A 745 42.31 -0.06 -32.60
N ALA A 746 41.42 -1.02 -32.31
CA ALA A 746 40.04 -0.97 -32.79
C ALA A 746 39.13 0.17 -32.22
N LEU A 747 39.24 0.52 -30.94
CA LEU A 747 38.19 1.32 -30.27
C LEU A 747 38.09 2.80 -30.71
N PRO A 748 39.18 3.57 -30.90
CA PRO A 748 39.07 4.95 -31.37
C PRO A 748 38.52 5.04 -32.79
N ALA A 749 38.94 4.12 -33.67
CA ALA A 749 38.43 4.03 -35.04
C ALA A 749 36.95 3.64 -35.08
N TYR A 750 36.52 2.70 -34.23
CA TYR A 750 35.08 2.37 -34.05
C TYR A 750 34.25 3.59 -33.69
N LEU A 751 34.66 4.36 -32.66
CA LEU A 751 33.92 5.52 -32.21
C LEU A 751 33.88 6.65 -33.25
N SER A 752 34.97 6.83 -34.01
CA SER A 752 35.02 7.79 -35.13
C SER A 752 34.00 7.44 -36.23
N LEU A 753 33.97 6.17 -36.67
CA LEU A 753 33.03 5.71 -37.71
C LEU A 753 31.57 5.75 -37.26
N VAL A 754 31.29 5.45 -35.98
CA VAL A 754 29.95 5.60 -35.39
C VAL A 754 29.53 7.07 -35.33
N ALA A 755 30.42 7.98 -34.93
CA ALA A 755 30.12 9.42 -34.87
C ALA A 755 29.91 10.04 -36.26
N ALA A 756 30.58 9.52 -37.29
CA ALA A 756 30.39 9.93 -38.69
C ALA A 756 29.15 9.31 -39.36
N GLY A 757 28.48 8.34 -38.73
CA GLY A 757 27.37 7.59 -39.35
C GLY A 757 27.81 6.73 -40.55
N ALA A 758 29.05 6.27 -40.56
CA ALA A 758 29.69 5.64 -41.72
C ALA A 758 29.00 4.31 -42.16
N PRO A 759 29.03 3.97 -43.46
CA PRO A 759 28.49 2.70 -43.96
C PRO A 759 29.29 1.50 -43.46
N VAL A 760 28.64 0.32 -43.48
CA VAL A 760 29.20 -0.94 -42.93
C VAL A 760 30.52 -1.36 -43.58
N GLY A 761 30.73 -0.98 -44.85
CA GLY A 761 31.98 -1.25 -45.57
C GLY A 761 33.22 -0.62 -44.91
N ASP A 762 33.10 0.53 -44.25
CA ASP A 762 34.24 1.30 -43.74
C ASP A 762 34.79 0.74 -42.43
N PHE A 763 33.89 0.23 -41.56
CA PHE A 763 34.27 -0.56 -40.39
C PHE A 763 35.13 -1.78 -40.78
N VAL A 764 34.76 -2.42 -41.88
CA VAL A 764 35.40 -3.64 -42.39
C VAL A 764 36.73 -3.32 -43.08
N GLN A 765 36.80 -2.26 -43.88
CA GLN A 765 38.07 -1.75 -44.44
C GLN A 765 39.07 -1.41 -43.32
N SER A 766 38.58 -0.81 -42.23
CA SER A 766 39.38 -0.43 -41.06
C SER A 766 39.85 -1.62 -40.20
N ARG A 767 39.39 -2.85 -40.50
CA ARG A 767 39.57 -4.06 -39.65
C ARG A 767 39.08 -3.88 -38.21
N VAL A 768 38.10 -3.01 -38.02
CA VAL A 768 37.53 -2.67 -36.71
C VAL A 768 36.38 -3.61 -36.39
N GLY A 769 36.30 -4.07 -35.14
CA GLY A 769 35.09 -4.73 -34.63
C GLY A 769 35.02 -6.24 -34.78
N SER A 770 36.18 -6.93 -34.99
CA SER A 770 37.28 -10.04 -34.64
C SER A 770 36.93 -10.96 -33.38
N ARG A 771 36.37 -12.16 -33.63
CA ARG A 771 35.05 -12.58 -33.11
C ARG A 771 33.98 -11.59 -33.58
N HIS A 772 33.91 -11.35 -34.88
CA HIS A 772 33.38 -10.14 -35.52
C HIS A 772 31.99 -10.36 -36.17
N ILE A 773 31.12 -9.34 -36.28
CA ILE A 773 31.32 -7.92 -35.93
C ILE A 773 31.13 -7.65 -34.42
N GLN A 774 31.34 -8.66 -33.55
CA GLN A 774 31.44 -8.68 -32.07
C GLN A 774 30.23 -8.19 -31.25
N ALA A 775 29.38 -7.39 -31.89
CA ALA A 775 28.44 -6.42 -31.34
C ALA A 775 27.21 -6.18 -32.26
N LEU A 776 27.03 -6.99 -33.32
CA LEU A 776 25.67 -7.50 -33.61
C LEU A 776 25.07 -8.05 -32.30
N VAL A 777 25.92 -8.72 -31.52
CA VAL A 777 25.73 -9.19 -30.14
C VAL A 777 25.72 -8.02 -29.14
N THR A 778 24.69 -7.16 -29.19
CA THR A 778 24.16 -6.43 -28.00
C THR A 778 22.90 -5.61 -28.31
N SER A 779 22.68 -5.19 -29.55
CA SER A 779 21.87 -4.00 -29.83
C SER A 779 20.63 -4.22 -30.69
N ARG A 780 19.45 -4.19 -30.05
CA ARG A 780 18.14 -3.93 -30.72
C ARG A 780 18.13 -2.64 -31.56
N ARG A 781 19.11 -1.74 -31.38
CA ARG A 781 19.21 -0.41 -32.01
C ARG A 781 19.95 -0.38 -33.35
N LEU A 782 20.70 -1.41 -33.76
CA LEU A 782 21.53 -1.35 -34.97
C LEU A 782 21.05 -2.21 -36.16
N ARG A 783 20.12 -3.16 -35.97
CA ARG A 783 19.51 -3.90 -37.11
C ARG A 783 18.69 -3.00 -38.06
N THR A 784 18.25 -1.84 -37.59
CA THR A 784 17.62 -0.78 -38.40
C THR A 784 18.60 0.17 -39.10
N MET A 785 19.91 0.02 -38.90
CA MET A 785 20.95 0.93 -39.42
C MET A 785 22.17 0.25 -40.06
N LEU A 786 22.47 -1.03 -39.76
CA LEU A 786 23.57 -1.79 -40.37
C LEU A 786 23.19 -2.44 -41.72
N ARG A 787 22.36 -1.76 -42.51
CA ARG A 787 22.18 -2.03 -43.94
C ARG A 787 22.25 -0.69 -44.68
N SER A 788 23.40 -0.43 -45.30
CA SER A 788 23.49 0.48 -46.43
C SER A 788 22.93 -0.25 -47.65
N ASP A 789 22.11 0.39 -48.48
CA ASP A 789 21.43 -0.24 -49.63
C ASP A 789 22.37 -0.72 -50.76
N GLU A 790 23.68 -0.67 -50.55
CA GLU A 790 24.75 -1.22 -51.40
C GLU A 790 25.27 -2.60 -50.95
N TYR A 791 25.03 -3.03 -49.70
CA TYR A 791 25.63 -4.27 -49.14
C TYR A 791 24.70 -5.03 -48.18
N ILE A 792 24.77 -6.38 -48.23
CA ILE A 792 24.05 -7.30 -47.34
C ILE A 792 25.07 -8.12 -46.55
N VAL A 793 24.95 -8.12 -45.22
CA VAL A 793 25.80 -8.92 -44.31
C VAL A 793 25.05 -10.17 -43.88
N VAL A 794 25.69 -11.34 -44.01
CA VAL A 794 25.17 -12.65 -43.58
C VAL A 794 26.25 -13.47 -42.88
N VAL A 795 25.84 -14.41 -42.03
CA VAL A 795 26.72 -15.46 -41.51
C VAL A 795 26.46 -16.73 -42.32
N ALA A 796 27.51 -17.42 -42.75
CA ALA A 796 27.43 -18.70 -43.42
C ALA A 796 28.31 -19.74 -42.73
N GLY A 797 28.10 -21.02 -43.06
CA GLY A 797 29.02 -22.07 -42.66
C GLY A 797 29.03 -23.26 -43.61
N ALA A 798 30.12 -24.01 -43.56
CA ALA A 798 30.30 -25.32 -44.20
C ALA A 798 31.21 -26.17 -43.32
N VAL A 799 30.92 -27.47 -43.20
CA VAL A 799 31.73 -28.43 -42.41
C VAL A 799 31.99 -27.94 -40.97
N GLY A 800 30.96 -27.45 -40.28
CA GLY A 800 31.06 -26.90 -38.92
C GLY A 800 31.80 -25.56 -38.79
N HIS A 801 32.58 -25.15 -39.81
CA HIS A 801 33.25 -23.85 -39.86
C HIS A 801 32.29 -22.73 -40.24
N ALA A 802 32.49 -21.53 -39.67
CA ALA A 802 31.59 -20.38 -39.83
C ALA A 802 32.35 -19.13 -40.26
N VAL A 803 31.80 -18.40 -41.23
CA VAL A 803 32.37 -17.17 -41.80
C VAL A 803 31.32 -16.07 -41.87
N SER A 804 31.74 -14.82 -41.66
CA SER A 804 30.90 -13.65 -41.93
C SER A 804 31.15 -13.18 -43.37
N MET A 805 30.08 -12.95 -44.13
CA MET A 805 30.18 -12.52 -45.52
C MET A 805 29.42 -11.23 -45.77
N ILE A 806 29.98 -10.42 -46.67
CA ILE A 806 29.40 -9.17 -47.13
C ILE A 806 29.22 -9.30 -48.63
N LEU A 807 27.97 -9.43 -49.03
CA LEU A 807 27.50 -9.55 -50.39
C LEU A 807 27.13 -8.13 -50.90
N PRO A 808 27.32 -7.79 -52.18
CA PRO A 808 26.69 -6.59 -52.75
C PRO A 808 25.16 -6.71 -52.66
N ALA A 809 24.44 -5.60 -52.49
CA ALA A 809 22.97 -5.58 -52.43
C ALA A 809 22.33 -5.60 -53.83
N ASN A 810 22.72 -6.57 -54.65
CA ASN A 810 22.20 -6.76 -56.00
C ASN A 810 21.27 -7.99 -56.10
N ASN A 811 20.61 -8.15 -57.25
CA ASN A 811 19.66 -9.24 -57.49
C ASN A 811 20.29 -10.63 -57.37
N ASP A 812 21.54 -10.81 -57.80
CA ASP A 812 22.24 -12.10 -57.74
C ASP A 812 22.48 -12.53 -56.29
N SER A 813 22.96 -11.61 -55.44
CA SER A 813 23.13 -11.82 -54.00
C SER A 813 21.80 -12.03 -53.27
N LEU A 814 20.73 -11.34 -53.66
CA LEU A 814 19.39 -11.55 -53.09
C LEU A 814 18.84 -12.94 -53.45
N GLN A 815 18.93 -13.36 -54.72
CA GLN A 815 18.55 -14.71 -55.15
C GLN A 815 19.43 -15.81 -54.52
N LEU A 816 20.66 -15.49 -54.17
CA LEU A 816 21.61 -16.39 -53.52
C LEU A 816 21.27 -16.57 -52.03
N ILE A 817 20.99 -15.49 -51.29
CA ILE A 817 20.48 -15.57 -49.91
C ILE A 817 19.13 -16.30 -49.87
N ALA A 818 18.23 -16.02 -50.82
CA ALA A 818 16.92 -16.66 -50.91
C ALA A 818 16.98 -18.17 -51.21
N ARG A 819 18.05 -18.65 -51.87
CA ARG A 819 18.33 -20.09 -52.04
C ARG A 819 18.80 -20.77 -50.74
N GLY A 820 19.27 -20.01 -49.75
CA GLY A 820 19.77 -20.53 -48.47
C GLY A 820 21.17 -21.15 -48.52
N TYR A 821 21.75 -21.36 -49.71
CA TYR A 821 23.12 -21.86 -49.89
C TYR A 821 23.72 -21.44 -51.24
N ALA A 822 25.05 -21.52 -51.36
CA ALA A 822 25.79 -21.41 -52.63
C ALA A 822 27.16 -22.09 -52.56
N SER A 823 27.73 -22.51 -53.70
CA SER A 823 29.16 -22.85 -53.72
C SER A 823 30.04 -21.58 -53.68
N MET A 824 31.31 -21.72 -53.28
CA MET A 824 32.28 -20.62 -53.25
C MET A 824 32.46 -19.92 -54.62
N GLY A 825 32.25 -20.64 -55.73
CA GLY A 825 32.34 -20.10 -57.09
C GLY A 825 31.09 -19.34 -57.56
N GLU A 826 29.97 -19.45 -56.85
CA GLU A 826 28.71 -18.75 -57.16
C GLU A 826 28.60 -17.38 -56.46
N LEU A 827 29.52 -17.04 -55.55
CA LEU A 827 29.49 -15.79 -54.80
C LEU A 827 29.75 -14.58 -55.73
N PRO A 828 28.84 -13.58 -55.80
CA PRO A 828 28.93 -12.45 -56.73
C PRO A 828 30.21 -11.63 -56.59
N ALA A 829 30.63 -11.01 -57.70
CA ALA A 829 31.79 -10.13 -57.73
C ALA A 829 31.68 -9.02 -56.67
N GLY A 830 32.76 -8.78 -55.94
CA GLY A 830 32.79 -7.86 -54.79
C GLY A 830 32.43 -8.50 -53.45
N THR A 831 31.98 -9.76 -53.40
CA THR A 831 31.74 -10.47 -52.13
C THR A 831 33.02 -10.54 -51.30
N ARG A 832 32.93 -10.13 -50.03
CA ARG A 832 34.03 -10.17 -49.05
C ARG A 832 33.73 -11.21 -47.98
N ILE A 833 34.74 -12.01 -47.64
CA ILE A 833 34.68 -13.05 -46.60
C ILE A 833 35.59 -12.62 -45.45
N ILE A 834 35.04 -12.64 -44.24
CA ILE A 834 35.73 -12.41 -42.98
C ILE A 834 35.71 -13.74 -42.23
N ASP A 835 36.90 -14.27 -42.00
CA ASP A 835 37.15 -15.52 -41.31
C ASP A 835 38.11 -15.24 -40.16
N ASP A 836 37.56 -15.20 -38.95
CA ASP A 836 38.30 -14.90 -37.72
C ASP A 836 39.25 -16.04 -37.30
N TRP A 837 38.96 -17.27 -37.73
CA TRP A 837 39.76 -18.46 -37.41
C TRP A 837 41.04 -18.48 -38.25
N LEU A 838 40.95 -18.03 -39.51
CA LEU A 838 42.09 -17.70 -40.38
C LEU A 838 42.71 -16.31 -40.07
N GLY A 839 42.07 -15.49 -39.24
CA GLY A 839 42.43 -14.09 -39.01
C GLY A 839 42.42 -13.22 -40.29
N THR A 840 41.57 -13.55 -41.28
CA THR A 840 41.63 -12.97 -42.63
C THR A 840 40.33 -12.28 -43.05
N ALA A 841 40.46 -11.17 -43.77
CA ALA A 841 39.36 -10.47 -44.43
C ALA A 841 39.76 -10.24 -45.89
N THR A 842 39.05 -10.89 -46.81
CA THR A 842 39.52 -11.11 -48.19
C THR A 842 38.34 -11.15 -49.19
N THR A 843 38.61 -11.24 -50.48
CA THR A 843 37.60 -11.44 -51.52
C THR A 843 37.22 -12.92 -51.64
N ALA A 844 35.99 -13.22 -52.11
CA ALA A 844 35.57 -14.59 -52.37
C ALA A 844 36.47 -15.33 -53.38
N THR A 845 37.13 -14.62 -54.30
CA THR A 845 38.08 -15.18 -55.26
C THR A 845 39.45 -15.51 -54.67
N GLU A 846 39.92 -14.75 -53.67
CA GLU A 846 41.18 -15.03 -52.96
C GLU A 846 41.04 -16.07 -51.84
N TYR A 847 39.86 -16.14 -51.21
CA TYR A 847 39.61 -16.99 -50.04
C TYR A 847 40.02 -18.47 -50.23
N PRO A 848 39.73 -19.13 -51.37
CA PRO A 848 40.15 -20.52 -51.61
C PRO A 848 41.67 -20.73 -51.60
N ALA A 849 42.46 -19.74 -52.02
CA ALA A 849 43.92 -19.83 -51.96
C ALA A 849 44.40 -19.70 -50.51
N ARG A 850 43.87 -18.72 -49.76
CA ARG A 850 44.25 -18.48 -48.36
C ARG A 850 43.92 -19.67 -47.45
N LEU A 851 42.73 -20.23 -47.59
CA LEU A 851 42.28 -21.39 -46.81
C LEU A 851 43.13 -22.64 -47.11
N ARG A 852 43.52 -22.87 -48.39
CA ARG A 852 44.46 -23.94 -48.76
C ARG A 852 45.84 -23.76 -48.15
N THR A 853 46.42 -22.55 -48.23
CA THR A 853 47.72 -22.25 -47.62
C THR A 853 47.70 -22.44 -46.10
N PHE A 854 46.59 -22.08 -45.44
CA PHE A 854 46.41 -22.32 -44.00
C PHE A 854 46.29 -23.81 -43.68
N GLY A 855 45.51 -24.57 -44.46
CA GLY A 855 45.41 -26.02 -44.33
C GLY A 855 46.75 -26.74 -44.49
N GLN A 856 47.55 -26.32 -45.46
CA GLN A 856 48.94 -26.79 -45.64
C GLN A 856 49.84 -26.43 -44.46
N GLY A 857 49.65 -25.25 -43.84
CA GLY A 857 50.38 -24.82 -42.64
C GLY A 857 50.08 -25.68 -41.41
N ILE A 858 48.80 -25.99 -41.16
CA ILE A 858 48.35 -26.94 -40.12
C ILE A 858 49.01 -28.31 -40.33
N GLU A 859 48.92 -28.85 -41.54
CA GLU A 859 49.42 -30.18 -41.85
C GLU A 859 50.95 -30.26 -41.79
N ALA A 860 51.65 -29.19 -42.18
CA ALA A 860 53.12 -29.07 -42.02
C ALA A 860 53.56 -29.01 -40.55
N ASN A 861 52.72 -28.51 -39.63
CA ASN A 861 52.97 -28.54 -38.19
C ASN A 861 52.69 -29.93 -37.56
N ASN A 862 52.03 -30.84 -38.27
CA ASN A 862 51.33 -32.02 -37.74
C ASN A 862 50.14 -31.68 -36.81
N ASP A 863 49.59 -30.47 -36.91
CA ASP A 863 48.35 -30.09 -36.23
C ASP A 863 47.16 -30.78 -36.91
N MET A 864 46.09 -31.03 -36.16
CA MET A 864 44.85 -31.62 -36.67
C MET A 864 43.65 -30.72 -36.35
N VAL A 865 42.69 -30.66 -37.27
CA VAL A 865 41.42 -29.96 -37.06
C VAL A 865 40.37 -30.96 -36.58
N THR A 866 39.77 -30.71 -35.42
CA THR A 866 38.63 -31.47 -34.91
C THR A 866 37.34 -30.79 -35.32
N VAL A 867 36.52 -31.47 -36.14
CA VAL A 867 35.38 -30.89 -36.85
C VAL A 867 34.13 -31.73 -36.63
N ARG A 868 32.95 -31.11 -36.58
CA ARG A 868 31.68 -31.83 -36.47
C ARG A 868 31.17 -32.27 -37.84
N ASP A 869 31.04 -33.59 -38.05
CA ASP A 869 30.41 -34.19 -39.23
C ASP A 869 29.21 -35.04 -38.75
N GLY A 870 28.01 -34.47 -38.90
CA GLY A 870 26.79 -34.99 -38.25
C GLY A 870 26.87 -34.85 -36.72
N ASP A 871 26.74 -35.98 -36.02
CA ASP A 871 26.85 -36.06 -34.55
C ASP A 871 28.23 -36.54 -34.06
N ALA A 872 29.17 -36.80 -34.96
CA ALA A 872 30.53 -37.18 -34.62
C ALA A 872 31.49 -35.99 -34.71
N MET A 873 32.44 -35.91 -33.76
CA MET A 873 33.63 -35.06 -33.91
C MET A 873 34.73 -35.89 -34.59
N VAL A 874 35.21 -35.41 -35.73
CA VAL A 874 36.16 -36.09 -36.62
C VAL A 874 37.43 -35.26 -36.73
N ASN A 875 38.58 -35.90 -36.51
CA ASN A 875 39.88 -35.27 -36.74
C ASN A 875 40.27 -35.41 -38.22
N MET A 876 40.59 -34.30 -38.88
CA MET A 876 41.07 -34.26 -40.26
C MET A 876 42.31 -33.37 -40.41
N THR A 877 43.13 -33.65 -41.42
CA THR A 877 44.33 -32.85 -41.71
C THR A 877 43.92 -31.50 -42.29
N GLY A 878 44.80 -30.49 -42.17
CA GLY A 878 44.48 -29.13 -42.58
C GLY A 878 44.15 -28.99 -44.08
N THR A 879 44.86 -29.68 -44.99
CA THR A 879 44.50 -29.63 -46.41
C THR A 879 43.15 -30.31 -46.68
N ARG A 880 42.84 -31.43 -45.99
CA ARG A 880 41.53 -32.07 -46.10
C ARG A 880 40.41 -31.14 -45.63
N PHE A 881 40.59 -30.44 -44.51
CA PHE A 881 39.65 -29.45 -44.00
C PHE A 881 39.41 -28.31 -45.00
N ALA A 882 40.48 -27.77 -45.59
CA ALA A 882 40.40 -26.74 -46.60
C ALA A 882 39.60 -27.19 -47.84
N GLU A 883 39.87 -28.38 -48.37
CA GLU A 883 39.12 -28.90 -49.53
C GLU A 883 37.67 -29.28 -49.19
N GLU A 884 37.37 -29.78 -47.98
CA GLU A 884 35.99 -30.07 -47.59
C GLU A 884 35.14 -28.80 -47.46
N ILE A 885 35.67 -27.69 -46.94
CA ILE A 885 34.97 -26.39 -46.95
C ILE A 885 34.78 -25.86 -48.37
N LEU A 886 35.78 -26.02 -49.24
CA LEU A 886 35.73 -25.48 -50.61
C LEU A 886 34.90 -26.33 -51.58
N SER A 887 34.61 -27.58 -51.23
CA SER A 887 33.78 -28.50 -52.03
C SER A 887 32.34 -28.65 -51.53
N ARG A 888 32.05 -28.42 -50.24
CA ARG A 888 30.66 -28.32 -49.75
C ARG A 888 30.11 -26.90 -49.99
N PRO A 889 28.79 -26.72 -50.23
CA PRO A 889 28.19 -25.39 -50.34
C PRO A 889 28.21 -24.67 -48.99
N LEU A 890 28.42 -23.36 -49.01
CA LEU A 890 28.18 -22.48 -47.86
C LEU A 890 26.67 -22.36 -47.65
N ILE A 891 26.21 -22.67 -46.44
CA ILE A 891 24.80 -22.53 -46.01
C ILE A 891 24.67 -21.19 -45.28
N PHE A 892 23.71 -20.34 -45.67
CA PHE A 892 23.45 -19.06 -45.00
C PHE A 892 22.56 -19.28 -43.78
N ASN A 893 23.12 -19.03 -42.60
CA ASN A 893 22.41 -19.17 -41.34
C ASN A 893 21.60 -17.89 -41.07
N GLN A 894 20.40 -17.81 -41.66
CA GLN A 894 19.41 -16.79 -41.32
C GLN A 894 19.03 -16.91 -39.84
N TRP A 895 18.97 -15.79 -39.12
CA TRP A 895 18.88 -15.79 -37.65
C TRP A 895 17.45 -15.50 -37.20
N SER A 896 16.66 -16.56 -37.09
CA SER A 896 15.32 -16.53 -36.50
C SER A 896 15.30 -17.29 -35.17
N PRO A 897 15.65 -16.67 -34.03
CA PRO A 897 15.37 -17.28 -32.73
C PRO A 897 13.85 -17.42 -32.58
N ALA A 898 13.38 -18.42 -31.82
CA ALA A 898 11.96 -18.79 -31.72
C ALA A 898 11.02 -17.72 -31.10
N HIS A 899 11.52 -16.49 -30.90
CA HIS A 899 10.81 -15.36 -30.27
C HIS A 899 11.17 -14.01 -30.92
N ASP A 900 11.56 -13.96 -32.20
CA ASP A 900 11.70 -12.70 -32.95
C ASP A 900 10.37 -12.31 -33.64
N PRO A 901 9.86 -11.07 -33.50
CA PRO A 901 8.64 -10.62 -34.14
C PRO A 901 8.74 -10.32 -35.65
N ILE A 902 9.91 -10.45 -36.28
CA ILE A 902 10.11 -10.17 -37.72
C ILE A 902 10.78 -11.37 -38.39
N GLN A 903 10.20 -11.90 -39.46
CA GLN A 903 10.84 -12.96 -40.24
C GLN A 903 11.84 -12.36 -41.24
N GLU A 904 13.12 -12.74 -41.13
CA GLU A 904 14.17 -12.21 -42.01
C GLU A 904 13.85 -12.45 -43.50
N THR A 905 13.17 -13.55 -43.82
CA THR A 905 12.65 -13.90 -45.16
C THR A 905 11.77 -12.82 -45.79
N HIS A 906 10.71 -12.38 -45.11
CA HIS A 906 9.79 -11.37 -45.65
C HIS A 906 10.45 -9.99 -45.76
N TYR A 907 11.37 -9.66 -44.85
CA TYR A 907 12.19 -8.45 -44.95
C TYR A 907 13.16 -8.51 -46.15
N PHE A 908 13.73 -9.67 -46.49
CA PHE A 908 14.52 -9.83 -47.72
C PHE A 908 13.65 -9.66 -48.97
N SER A 909 12.42 -10.19 -49.00
CA SER A 909 11.47 -9.95 -50.11
C SER A 909 11.14 -8.47 -50.29
N TYR A 910 10.98 -7.72 -49.20
CA TYR A 910 10.76 -6.27 -49.24
C TYR A 910 11.94 -5.49 -49.83
N VAL A 911 13.17 -5.81 -49.41
CA VAL A 911 14.39 -5.20 -49.97
C VAL A 911 14.53 -5.53 -51.46
N GLN A 912 14.25 -6.77 -51.86
CA GLN A 912 14.24 -7.16 -53.27
C GLN A 912 13.20 -6.37 -54.07
N GLN A 913 11.97 -6.20 -53.55
CA GLN A 913 10.96 -5.37 -54.18
C GLN A 913 11.41 -3.90 -54.32
N ARG A 914 11.93 -3.27 -53.26
CA ARG A 914 12.43 -1.88 -53.31
C ARG A 914 13.53 -1.69 -54.37
N HIS A 915 14.47 -2.62 -54.45
CA HIS A 915 15.55 -2.61 -55.44
C HIS A 915 14.99 -2.79 -56.87
N THR A 916 14.09 -3.76 -57.08
CA THR A 916 13.47 -3.99 -58.41
C THR A 916 12.62 -2.80 -58.88
N GLU A 917 11.99 -2.08 -57.95
CA GLU A 917 11.24 -0.85 -58.23
C GLU A 917 12.12 0.41 -58.35
N GLY A 918 13.46 0.29 -58.21
CA GLY A 918 14.39 1.41 -58.36
C GLY A 918 14.22 2.52 -57.32
N ARG A 919 13.66 2.23 -56.14
CA ARG A 919 13.42 3.24 -55.10
C ARG A 919 14.76 3.75 -54.53
N PRO A 920 14.91 5.05 -54.22
CA PRO A 920 16.17 5.62 -53.71
C PRO A 920 16.57 4.99 -52.37
N ALA A 921 17.87 4.90 -52.12
CA ALA A 921 18.44 4.38 -50.87
C ALA A 921 18.00 5.20 -49.64
N THR A 922 17.46 4.53 -48.62
CA THR A 922 17.03 5.13 -47.35
C THR A 922 17.05 4.07 -46.25
N PRO A 923 17.45 4.37 -44.99
CA PRO A 923 17.67 3.38 -43.93
C PRO A 923 16.53 2.37 -43.75
N ALA A 924 16.71 1.18 -44.35
CA ALA A 924 15.63 0.25 -44.72
C ALA A 924 14.89 -0.46 -43.56
N GLY A 925 15.14 -0.04 -42.32
CA GLY A 925 14.48 -0.56 -41.12
C GLY A 925 13.17 0.18 -40.77
N PHE A 926 13.09 1.49 -41.00
CA PHE A 926 11.95 2.29 -40.50
C PHE A 926 10.75 2.32 -41.44
N ASP A 927 10.97 2.16 -42.74
CA ASP A 927 9.98 1.99 -43.78
C ASP A 927 9.49 0.54 -43.87
N TRP A 928 10.36 -0.46 -43.66
CA TRP A 928 9.95 -1.86 -43.47
C TRP A 928 8.93 -1.98 -42.34
N LEU A 929 9.20 -1.36 -41.17
CA LEU A 929 8.27 -1.32 -40.03
C LEU A 929 6.93 -0.59 -40.32
N GLN A 930 6.81 0.12 -41.44
CA GLN A 930 5.56 0.73 -41.90
C GLN A 930 4.79 -0.12 -42.93
N THR A 931 5.36 -1.23 -43.43
CA THR A 931 4.62 -2.17 -44.28
C THR A 931 3.43 -2.79 -43.56
N ALA A 932 2.47 -3.37 -44.30
CA ALA A 932 1.40 -4.14 -43.68
C ALA A 932 1.95 -5.45 -43.09
N GLU A 933 2.94 -6.02 -43.78
CA GLU A 933 3.62 -7.26 -43.49
C GLU A 933 4.33 -7.19 -42.13
N ALA A 934 5.30 -6.29 -41.95
CA ALA A 934 6.01 -6.14 -40.67
C ALA A 934 5.08 -5.83 -39.50
N ARG A 935 4.05 -4.99 -39.72
CA ARG A 935 3.04 -4.69 -38.69
C ARG A 935 2.19 -5.92 -38.33
N ASN A 936 1.85 -6.75 -39.32
CA ASN A 936 1.16 -8.02 -39.12
C ASN A 936 2.06 -9.08 -38.46
N GLU A 937 3.36 -9.12 -38.74
CA GLU A 937 4.30 -10.03 -38.05
C GLU A 937 4.46 -9.65 -36.58
N ILE A 938 4.68 -8.36 -36.29
CA ILE A 938 4.75 -7.83 -34.92
C ILE A 938 3.43 -8.08 -34.19
N ALA A 939 2.28 -7.85 -34.82
CA ALA A 939 0.97 -8.14 -34.23
C ALA A 939 0.76 -9.65 -34.00
N ARG A 940 1.14 -10.51 -34.96
CA ARG A 940 1.05 -11.98 -34.84
C ARG A 940 1.93 -12.51 -33.73
N TYR A 941 3.16 -12.01 -33.59
CA TYR A 941 4.04 -12.38 -32.49
C TYR A 941 3.40 -12.16 -31.11
N PHE A 942 2.57 -11.13 -30.95
CA PHE A 942 1.80 -10.87 -29.73
C PHE A 942 0.37 -11.45 -29.72
N THR A 943 -0.06 -12.22 -30.75
CA THR A 943 -1.42 -12.80 -30.84
C THR A 943 -1.50 -14.28 -31.24
N THR A 944 -0.42 -14.92 -31.71
CA THR A 944 -0.43 -16.35 -32.12
C THR A 944 -0.36 -17.33 -30.95
N SER A 945 -0.48 -16.88 -29.69
CA SER A 945 -0.95 -17.71 -28.58
C SER A 945 -2.50 -17.82 -28.61
N THR A 946 -2.99 -18.42 -29.70
CA THR A 946 -4.39 -18.82 -29.96
C THR A 946 -5.51 -17.75 -29.94
N ALA A 947 -5.85 -17.32 -31.16
CA ALA A 947 -7.21 -17.30 -31.73
C ALA A 947 -8.23 -16.18 -31.38
N ASP A 948 -8.24 -15.17 -32.26
CA ASP A 948 -9.41 -14.72 -33.06
C ASP A 948 -10.53 -13.81 -32.43
N PRO A 949 -11.19 -12.94 -33.24
CA PRO A 949 -10.79 -11.52 -33.25
C PRO A 949 -11.95 -10.48 -33.28
N VAL A 950 -11.60 -9.22 -33.65
CA VAL A 950 -12.46 -8.02 -33.91
C VAL A 950 -12.76 -7.17 -32.64
N ALA A 951 -12.62 -5.84 -32.60
CA ALA A 951 -12.45 -4.81 -33.66
C ALA A 951 -11.23 -3.86 -33.49
N VAL A 952 -11.04 -2.95 -34.45
CA VAL A 952 -9.86 -2.07 -34.63
C VAL A 952 -10.14 -0.61 -34.29
N SER A 953 -9.19 0.11 -33.67
CA SER A 953 -9.16 1.59 -33.64
C SER A 953 -7.80 2.24 -33.33
N GLY A 954 -6.93 1.63 -32.51
CA GLY A 954 -5.81 2.35 -31.85
C GLY A 954 -4.56 2.71 -32.66
N ILE A 955 -4.47 2.43 -33.97
CA ILE A 955 -3.19 2.47 -34.71
C ILE A 955 -2.75 3.90 -35.11
N GLU A 956 -3.68 4.84 -35.29
CA GLU A 956 -3.39 6.20 -35.80
C GLU A 956 -2.54 7.07 -34.85
N SER A 957 -2.52 6.75 -33.55
CA SER A 957 -1.80 7.50 -32.52
C SER A 957 -0.26 7.39 -32.64
N LEU A 958 0.23 6.21 -33.03
CA LEU A 958 1.68 5.95 -33.14
C LEU A 958 2.26 6.52 -34.44
N THR A 959 1.51 6.50 -35.55
CA THR A 959 1.95 7.10 -36.82
C THR A 959 2.00 8.63 -36.74
N GLY A 960 1.02 9.28 -36.09
CA GLY A 960 1.05 10.73 -35.85
C GLY A 960 2.30 11.19 -35.09
N SER A 961 2.74 10.38 -34.11
CA SER A 961 3.93 10.65 -33.30
C SER A 961 5.25 10.48 -34.07
N ALA A 962 5.29 9.61 -35.09
CA ALA A 962 6.47 9.39 -35.92
C ALA A 962 6.64 10.49 -36.99
N VAL A 963 5.55 10.97 -37.60
CA VAL A 963 5.59 12.04 -38.60
C VAL A 963 6.12 13.36 -38.01
N ALA A 964 5.81 13.64 -36.74
CA ALA A 964 6.28 14.83 -36.03
C ALA A 964 7.81 14.88 -35.80
N LEU A 965 8.52 13.76 -35.95
CA LEU A 965 9.98 13.68 -35.72
C LEU A 965 10.83 13.84 -37.00
N ASN A 966 10.21 13.95 -38.19
CA ASN A 966 10.93 14.05 -39.47
C ASN A 966 10.74 15.41 -40.17
N GLN A 967 10.51 16.49 -39.41
CA GLN A 967 10.51 17.86 -39.92
C GLN A 967 11.63 18.67 -39.26
N ASN A 968 12.71 18.89 -39.99
CA ASN A 968 13.70 19.92 -39.65
C ASN A 968 14.32 20.48 -40.94
N PRO A 969 14.10 21.77 -41.29
CA PRO A 969 14.55 22.32 -42.56
C PRO A 969 15.99 22.85 -42.50
N HIS A 970 16.81 22.48 -43.48
CA HIS A 970 17.89 23.34 -43.95
C HIS A 970 17.33 24.22 -45.08
N ALA A 971 17.53 25.54 -44.96
CA ALA A 971 17.25 26.52 -46.00
C ALA A 971 18.35 27.59 -45.96
N GLU A 972 18.69 28.13 -47.12
CA GLU A 972 19.80 29.06 -47.31
C GLU A 972 19.48 30.49 -46.84
N VAL A 973 20.52 31.31 -46.69
CA VAL A 973 20.42 32.76 -46.45
C VAL A 973 21.26 33.49 -47.48
N ASP A 974 20.64 34.40 -48.23
CA ASP A 974 21.32 35.44 -49.00
C ASP A 974 20.47 36.74 -48.93
N PRO A 975 21.05 37.95 -48.93
CA PRO A 975 20.39 39.16 -48.40
C PRO A 975 19.87 40.15 -49.47
N GLN A 976 19.20 41.23 -49.00
CA GLN A 976 18.96 42.59 -49.57
C GLN A 976 17.50 43.05 -49.31
N PRO A 977 17.16 44.37 -49.34
CA PRO A 977 17.92 45.57 -48.99
C PRO A 977 17.16 46.54 -48.03
N ILE A 978 17.78 47.69 -47.73
CA ILE A 978 17.27 48.78 -46.87
C ILE A 978 16.32 49.74 -47.62
N PRO A 979 15.28 50.29 -46.96
CA PRO A 979 14.93 51.71 -47.11
C PRO A 979 14.97 52.48 -45.75
N PRO A 980 15.13 53.82 -45.72
CA PRO A 980 15.57 54.56 -44.52
C PRO A 980 14.61 55.66 -44.01
N VAL A 981 14.96 56.31 -42.88
CA VAL A 981 14.56 57.70 -42.46
C VAL A 981 13.07 57.86 -41.99
N ASP A 982 12.70 58.60 -40.93
CA ASP A 982 13.48 59.47 -40.02
C ASP A 982 12.91 59.61 -38.57
N ASP A 983 13.81 60.07 -37.70
CA ASP A 983 13.74 60.99 -36.54
C ASP A 983 12.55 61.10 -35.53
N ARG A 984 12.99 61.37 -34.27
CA ARG A 984 12.33 61.91 -33.04
C ARG A 984 11.98 60.92 -31.91
N MET A 985 12.15 61.23 -30.62
CA MET A 985 12.95 62.17 -29.79
C MET A 985 12.31 62.15 -28.39
N GLU A 986 13.10 62.41 -27.34
CA GLU A 986 12.70 62.67 -25.94
C GLU A 986 12.11 61.51 -25.09
N GLY A 987 12.46 61.53 -23.79
CA GLY A 987 12.02 60.60 -22.73
C GLY A 987 11.27 61.35 -21.61
N PRO A 988 11.60 61.21 -20.31
CA PRO A 988 12.70 60.42 -19.70
C PRO A 988 12.33 58.98 -19.30
#